data_AF-A0A1U7ITC0-F1
#
_entry.id   AF-A0A1U7ITC0-F1
#
_cell.length_a   1.000
_cell.length_b   1.000
_cell.length_c   1.000
_cell.angle_alpha   90.00
_cell.angle_beta   90.00
_cell.angle_gamma   90.00
#
_symmetry.space_group_name_H-M   'P 1'
#
loop_
_entity.id
_entity.type
_entity.pdbx_description
1 polymer ?
#
loop_
_entity_poly.entity_id
_entity_poly.type
_entity_poly.pdbx_seq_one_letter_code
_entity_poly.pdbx_strand_id
1 'polypeptide(L)'
;MATTNLPLSLVDIYDESFYRARYPELNSLGSRELYQHLLTVGITQGFDFSPYFDLSFYKSSNPALANFSNRQLIDDFLNRGIDAGLKFSPFFDLEVYRASNPDLNQLSNRELFLHFRNAGVFEGRKTSLIFDPYFYRAANVDLAQLSNRDAFYHVQTNGIEQNREFSQFFDITFFRAANQDIANPSANFVLDNRLLLEQFFIQGLPQNRRFSPFVDLNYYKERNPDLGNLTNTQLLTHLQNIGVYQGRSFSPVVDLNFYRSSNLDLLGLSYKELFEHLQVFGLNEGRPFSPVVDLNTYRNTDPRFQNLTNRELFETFQLSGLSGGVALSNLFDLDFYRKANPDLVAAGLTDAQLLEHFENAGLDEGRRFTPYFDVNYYVNNNPDLIAAGFNTDKSRAFEHFLRFGLEENRPFSQFFDLNYYKNNNPDLRGLTNEQAFRHFIDYGIDEGRRPSILFNPVFYLANNPDLLAKRLTFEEGFEDFQISGFTVPRPASIFFDPDTIAPLVTGPLTDPNLISKWRDIPVGGTLTYSFVTTASAFLYEGPESNVAEVSPQIKDNIRNIMRQFAETININLVEVPDRPPNVGRIRILFSDLPGSLNLSGYVLGPTDSPGDGRNGDIHLNPQVVNEFVQGTGSFGYQTLLFLVGGALGLTDYGSLRGQDGQNAAPDLPLAKDNNTNTVMTLNFIPGSYDGSFASTPMPYDIRALQYLYGASTFNNNDNVYNFGNNNLLEKRTIWDAGGVDTLDFSGWSSLPESVRFNGLDYYFDMNEGGQNTAQIALPRQSPPSPFPTGATYTYTPPNSGGDDTTALTFRTTRYATRIAFGTEIENLYGSQGNDEILGNNLANVIIGNPGNDVIAGAKGPDIIYGGVGADTFVFAPGDGGANPTLADTIADFRKEEGDKIGLALALPFNALTISQGTGVNANDTLIRITATGEYLAVLKGIPAGLLNAGDFVNADVQSFVS
;
A
#
# COMPACT_ATOMS: atom_id res chain seq x y z
N MET A 1 -44.85 -48.32 14.08
CA MET A 1 -46.20 -48.88 14.27
C MET A 1 -46.76 -49.17 12.89
N ALA A 2 -47.35 -50.35 12.66
CA ALA A 2 -48.05 -50.63 11.40
C ALA A 2 -49.31 -49.74 11.33
N THR A 3 -49.27 -48.66 10.56
CA THR A 3 -50.43 -47.81 10.30
C THR A 3 -50.98 -48.11 8.93
N THR A 4 -52.20 -48.62 8.92
CA THR A 4 -53.10 -48.78 7.78
C THR A 4 -53.06 -47.58 6.83
N ASN A 5 -53.01 -47.86 5.51
CA ASN A 5 -53.31 -46.95 4.40
C ASN A 5 -54.76 -46.43 4.47
N LEU A 6 -55.14 -45.73 5.54
CA LEU A 6 -56.39 -44.98 5.54
C LEU A 6 -56.19 -43.72 4.68
N PRO A 7 -57.07 -43.45 3.71
CA PRO A 7 -56.99 -42.23 2.93
C PRO A 7 -57.18 -41.02 3.86
N LEU A 8 -56.34 -40.00 3.70
CA LEU A 8 -56.51 -38.72 4.37
C LEU A 8 -57.82 -38.08 3.92
N SER A 9 -58.56 -37.52 4.86
CA SER A 9 -59.79 -36.77 4.60
C SER A 9 -59.57 -35.27 4.80
N LEU A 10 -60.52 -34.46 4.37
CA LEU A 10 -60.49 -33.01 4.62
C LEU A 10 -60.43 -32.68 6.12
N VAL A 11 -61.02 -33.51 6.98
CA VAL A 11 -61.00 -33.34 8.44
C VAL A 11 -59.58 -33.49 8.99
N ASP A 12 -58.74 -34.32 8.35
CA ASP A 12 -57.36 -34.59 8.80
C ASP A 12 -56.40 -33.42 8.58
N ILE A 13 -56.80 -32.44 7.76
CA ILE A 13 -55.99 -31.27 7.42
C ILE A 13 -56.67 -29.95 7.79
N TYR A 14 -57.94 -29.97 8.19
CA TYR A 14 -58.66 -28.80 8.69
C TYR A 14 -58.20 -28.45 10.12
N ASP A 15 -57.79 -27.20 10.32
CA ASP A 15 -57.48 -26.68 11.65
C ASP A 15 -58.41 -25.49 11.96
N GLU A 16 -59.35 -25.71 12.87
CA GLU A 16 -60.33 -24.70 13.27
C GLU A 16 -59.67 -23.44 13.85
N SER A 17 -58.61 -23.61 14.63
CA SER A 17 -57.94 -22.48 15.29
C SER A 17 -57.21 -21.62 14.28
N PHE A 18 -56.54 -22.26 13.31
CA PHE A 18 -55.89 -21.57 12.19
C PHE A 18 -56.90 -20.85 11.32
N TYR A 19 -58.01 -21.50 10.96
CA TYR A 19 -59.05 -20.91 10.12
C TYR A 19 -59.69 -19.67 10.77
N ARG A 20 -59.94 -19.72 12.09
CA ARG A 20 -60.40 -18.56 12.87
C ARG A 20 -59.36 -17.45 12.96
N ALA A 21 -58.10 -17.81 13.17
CA ALA A 21 -57.01 -16.84 13.24
C ALA A 21 -56.81 -16.10 11.91
N ARG A 22 -57.01 -16.78 10.77
CA ARG A 22 -56.89 -16.19 9.44
C ARG A 22 -58.09 -15.35 9.04
N TYR A 23 -59.28 -15.71 9.52
CA TYR A 23 -60.54 -15.05 9.19
C TYR A 23 -61.31 -14.66 10.46
N PRO A 24 -60.86 -13.59 11.17
CA PRO A 24 -61.44 -13.19 12.45
C PRO A 24 -62.93 -12.85 12.38
N GLU A 25 -63.45 -12.47 11.21
CA GLU A 25 -64.87 -12.23 10.96
C GLU A 25 -65.74 -13.49 11.17
N LEU A 26 -65.14 -14.68 11.06
CA LEU A 26 -65.81 -15.97 11.27
C LEU A 26 -65.84 -16.41 12.75
N ASN A 27 -65.24 -15.64 13.66
CA ASN A 27 -65.15 -15.99 15.08
C ASN A 27 -66.52 -16.14 15.77
N SER A 28 -67.56 -15.55 15.20
CA SER A 28 -68.94 -15.66 15.71
C SER A 28 -69.64 -16.99 15.42
N LEU A 29 -69.12 -17.81 14.48
CA LEU A 29 -69.70 -19.10 14.10
C LEU A 29 -69.31 -20.21 15.08
N GLY A 30 -70.23 -21.13 15.39
CA GLY A 30 -69.90 -22.36 16.12
C GLY A 30 -69.09 -23.35 15.25
N SER A 31 -68.37 -24.30 15.85
CA SER A 31 -67.46 -25.22 15.11
C SER A 31 -68.10 -25.95 13.94
N ARG A 32 -69.36 -26.41 14.10
CA ARG A 32 -70.10 -27.09 13.03
C ARG A 32 -70.45 -26.13 11.88
N GLU A 33 -70.85 -24.90 12.20
CA GLU A 33 -71.20 -23.88 11.22
C GLU A 33 -69.96 -23.38 10.48
N LEU A 34 -68.83 -23.29 11.18
CA LEU A 34 -67.55 -22.92 10.60
C LEU A 34 -67.01 -23.98 9.63
N TYR A 35 -67.12 -25.27 9.98
CA TYR A 35 -66.78 -26.35 9.05
C TYR A 35 -67.74 -26.39 7.86
N GLN A 36 -69.04 -26.13 8.08
CA GLN A 36 -70.01 -26.00 6.99
C GLN A 36 -69.65 -24.82 6.07
N HIS A 37 -69.24 -23.68 6.62
CA HIS A 37 -68.78 -22.51 5.89
C HIS A 37 -67.56 -22.83 5.03
N LEU A 38 -66.58 -23.58 5.55
CA LEU A 38 -65.45 -24.05 4.76
C LEU A 38 -65.93 -24.84 3.54
N LEU A 39 -66.85 -25.79 3.72
CA LEU A 39 -67.34 -26.65 2.65
C LEU A 39 -68.12 -25.89 1.56
N THR A 40 -68.91 -24.89 1.94
CA THR A 40 -69.83 -24.21 1.02
C THR A 40 -69.24 -22.93 0.42
N VAL A 41 -68.37 -22.23 1.16
CA VAL A 41 -67.82 -20.92 0.77
C VAL A 41 -66.30 -20.97 0.73
N GLY A 42 -65.67 -21.36 1.84
CA GLY A 42 -64.21 -21.24 2.03
C GLY A 42 -63.40 -21.91 0.91
N ILE A 43 -63.66 -23.18 0.61
CA ILE A 43 -62.94 -23.91 -0.45
C ILE A 43 -63.13 -23.22 -1.81
N THR A 44 -64.37 -22.85 -2.15
CA THR A 44 -64.69 -22.22 -3.44
C THR A 44 -63.99 -20.87 -3.58
N GLN A 45 -63.89 -20.10 -2.50
CA GLN A 45 -63.21 -18.79 -2.48
C GLN A 45 -61.70 -18.88 -2.27
N GLY A 46 -61.16 -20.08 -2.03
CA GLY A 46 -59.72 -20.30 -1.85
C GLY A 46 -59.21 -19.86 -0.48
N PHE A 47 -60.05 -19.92 0.56
CA PHE A 47 -59.64 -19.59 1.91
C PHE A 47 -58.66 -20.65 2.46
N ASP A 48 -57.65 -20.20 3.20
CA ASP A 48 -56.68 -21.07 3.85
C ASP A 48 -57.22 -21.62 5.16
N PHE A 49 -57.45 -22.92 5.20
CA PHE A 49 -58.07 -23.60 6.33
C PHE A 49 -57.12 -24.53 7.09
N SER A 50 -55.84 -24.53 6.70
CA SER A 50 -54.82 -25.42 7.22
C SER A 50 -53.47 -24.70 7.31
N PRO A 51 -52.72 -24.88 8.41
CA PRO A 51 -51.31 -24.47 8.47
C PRO A 51 -50.37 -25.45 7.74
N TYR A 52 -50.91 -26.56 7.22
CA TYR A 52 -50.14 -27.65 6.62
C TYR A 52 -50.33 -27.76 5.10
N PHE A 53 -51.30 -27.04 4.56
CA PHE A 53 -51.66 -27.06 3.14
C PHE A 53 -52.06 -25.65 2.70
N ASP A 54 -51.37 -25.12 1.69
CA ASP A 54 -51.66 -23.84 1.07
C ASP A 54 -52.17 -24.08 -0.36
N LEU A 55 -53.42 -23.70 -0.61
CA LEU A 55 -54.10 -24.02 -1.85
C LEU A 55 -53.52 -23.26 -3.05
N SER A 56 -53.21 -21.98 -2.85
CA SER A 56 -52.63 -21.11 -3.87
C SER A 56 -51.24 -21.60 -4.24
N PHE A 57 -50.40 -21.88 -3.23
CA PHE A 57 -49.06 -22.41 -3.41
C PHE A 57 -49.05 -23.79 -4.06
N TYR A 58 -49.97 -24.68 -3.68
CA TYR A 58 -50.08 -26.01 -4.29
C TYR A 58 -50.41 -25.92 -5.78
N LYS A 59 -51.27 -24.97 -6.16
CA LYS A 59 -51.60 -24.72 -7.56
C LYS A 59 -50.41 -24.11 -8.31
N SER A 60 -49.78 -23.10 -7.74
CA SER A 60 -48.75 -22.29 -8.40
C SER A 60 -47.41 -23.03 -8.51
N SER A 61 -47.08 -23.88 -7.54
CA SER A 61 -45.85 -24.70 -7.53
C SER A 61 -45.93 -25.98 -8.36
N ASN A 62 -47.13 -26.38 -8.82
CA ASN A 62 -47.34 -27.62 -9.58
C ASN A 62 -48.08 -27.31 -10.90
N PRO A 63 -47.36 -26.92 -11.97
CA PRO A 63 -47.97 -26.43 -13.22
C PRO A 63 -48.98 -27.38 -13.88
N ALA A 64 -48.81 -28.69 -13.69
CA ALA A 64 -49.76 -29.70 -14.18
C ALA A 64 -51.18 -29.56 -13.59
N LEU A 65 -51.32 -28.86 -12.47
CA LEU A 65 -52.58 -28.65 -11.75
C LEU A 65 -53.22 -27.28 -12.03
N ALA A 66 -52.65 -26.45 -12.91
CA ALA A 66 -53.07 -25.07 -13.12
C ALA A 66 -54.57 -24.91 -13.48
N ASN A 67 -55.16 -25.91 -14.15
CA ASN A 67 -56.57 -25.91 -14.55
C ASN A 67 -57.53 -26.54 -13.53
N PHE A 68 -57.02 -27.03 -12.39
CA PHE A 68 -57.86 -27.67 -11.37
C PHE A 68 -58.64 -26.60 -10.59
N SER A 69 -59.90 -26.92 -10.26
CA SER A 69 -60.67 -26.16 -9.27
C SER A 69 -60.12 -26.38 -7.86
N ASN A 70 -60.42 -25.48 -6.93
CA ASN A 70 -59.98 -25.58 -5.54
C ASN A 70 -60.35 -26.91 -4.88
N ARG A 71 -61.54 -27.44 -5.19
CA ARG A 71 -61.98 -28.76 -4.72
C ARG A 71 -61.12 -29.89 -5.29
N GLN A 72 -60.82 -29.84 -6.60
CA GLN A 72 -59.96 -30.83 -7.26
C GLN A 72 -58.51 -30.78 -6.75
N LEU A 73 -57.99 -29.59 -6.40
CA LEU A 73 -56.67 -29.44 -5.79
C LEU A 73 -56.58 -30.13 -4.44
N ILE A 74 -57.58 -29.95 -3.58
CA ILE A 74 -57.65 -30.63 -2.27
C ILE A 74 -57.74 -32.15 -2.46
N ASP A 75 -58.60 -32.60 -3.38
CA ASP A 75 -58.78 -34.04 -3.62
C ASP A 75 -57.51 -34.67 -4.19
N ASP A 76 -56.79 -33.94 -5.05
CA ASP A 76 -55.50 -34.37 -5.57
C ASP A 76 -54.43 -34.44 -4.47
N PHE A 77 -54.33 -33.40 -3.63
CA PHE A 77 -53.41 -33.36 -2.49
C PHE A 77 -53.60 -34.56 -1.55
N LEU A 78 -54.84 -34.84 -1.14
CA LEU A 78 -55.18 -35.91 -0.20
C LEU A 78 -54.93 -37.31 -0.77
N ASN A 79 -55.19 -37.51 -2.06
CA ASN A 79 -55.17 -38.85 -2.66
C ASN A 79 -53.85 -39.22 -3.34
N ARG A 80 -53.11 -38.24 -3.87
CA ARG A 80 -51.93 -38.48 -4.72
C ARG A 80 -50.77 -37.52 -4.45
N GLY A 81 -51.06 -36.24 -4.22
CA GLY A 81 -50.07 -35.17 -4.19
C GLY A 81 -48.94 -35.39 -3.18
N ILE A 82 -49.31 -35.78 -1.95
CA ILE A 82 -48.34 -36.10 -0.90
C ILE A 82 -47.43 -37.25 -1.32
N ASP A 83 -48.01 -38.37 -1.79
CA ASP A 83 -47.23 -39.56 -2.17
C ASP A 83 -46.30 -39.26 -3.36
N ALA A 84 -46.77 -38.46 -4.30
CA ALA A 84 -46.01 -38.00 -5.45
C ALA A 84 -44.92 -36.97 -5.10
N GLY A 85 -44.86 -36.49 -3.85
CA GLY A 85 -43.87 -35.51 -3.40
C GLY A 85 -44.08 -34.12 -3.97
N LEU A 86 -45.31 -33.77 -4.36
CA LEU A 86 -45.65 -32.44 -4.85
C LEU A 86 -45.46 -31.38 -3.75
N LYS A 87 -45.14 -30.14 -4.12
CA LYS A 87 -44.92 -29.03 -3.17
C LYS A 87 -46.25 -28.39 -2.81
N PHE A 88 -46.64 -28.37 -1.53
CA PHE A 88 -48.00 -27.98 -1.11
C PHE A 88 -48.07 -26.99 0.06
N SER A 89 -46.92 -26.59 0.61
CA SER A 89 -46.83 -25.50 1.56
C SER A 89 -45.44 -24.85 1.45
N PRO A 90 -45.32 -23.51 1.52
CA PRO A 90 -44.02 -22.86 1.65
C PRO A 90 -43.36 -23.15 3.01
N PHE A 91 -44.14 -23.57 4.01
CA PHE A 91 -43.69 -23.86 5.38
C PHE A 91 -43.45 -25.35 5.66
N PHE A 92 -43.76 -26.22 4.69
CA PHE A 92 -43.43 -27.64 4.78
C PHE A 92 -43.08 -28.24 3.41
N ASP A 93 -41.86 -28.77 3.32
CA ASP A 93 -41.36 -29.45 2.13
C ASP A 93 -40.87 -30.85 2.51
N LEU A 94 -41.43 -31.88 1.89
CA LEU A 94 -41.12 -33.29 2.17
C LEU A 94 -39.65 -33.64 1.95
N GLU A 95 -39.02 -33.07 0.93
CA GLU A 95 -37.63 -33.33 0.57
C GLU A 95 -36.70 -32.67 1.59
N VAL A 96 -36.97 -31.41 1.94
CA VAL A 96 -36.21 -30.65 2.94
C VAL A 96 -36.37 -31.28 4.32
N TYR A 97 -37.59 -31.67 4.68
CA TYR A 97 -37.88 -32.32 5.95
C TYR A 97 -37.14 -33.64 6.08
N ARG A 98 -37.12 -34.47 5.03
CA ARG A 98 -36.31 -35.69 5.00
C ARG A 98 -34.81 -35.39 5.12
N ALA A 99 -34.30 -34.49 4.28
CA ALA A 99 -32.86 -34.16 4.24
C ALA A 99 -32.34 -33.56 5.55
N SER A 100 -33.18 -32.79 6.26
CA SER A 100 -32.82 -32.14 7.52
C SER A 100 -33.05 -33.02 8.75
N ASN A 101 -33.70 -34.18 8.59
CA ASN A 101 -34.02 -35.12 9.66
C ASN A 101 -33.62 -36.54 9.25
N PRO A 102 -32.31 -36.87 9.26
CA PRO A 102 -31.81 -38.14 8.72
C PRO A 102 -32.39 -39.40 9.39
N ASP A 103 -32.87 -39.29 10.62
CA ASP A 103 -33.56 -40.36 11.35
C ASP A 103 -34.89 -40.77 10.69
N LEU A 104 -35.46 -39.91 9.85
CA LEU A 104 -36.73 -40.13 9.15
C LEU A 104 -36.55 -40.64 7.70
N ASN A 105 -35.31 -40.89 7.25
CA ASN A 105 -35.01 -41.26 5.86
C ASN A 105 -35.76 -42.49 5.34
N GLN A 106 -36.17 -43.38 6.23
CA GLN A 106 -36.88 -44.62 5.89
C GLN A 106 -38.39 -44.43 5.70
N LEU A 107 -38.94 -43.26 6.05
CA LEU A 107 -40.37 -42.98 5.95
C LEU A 107 -40.79 -42.61 4.51
N SER A 108 -41.95 -43.13 4.10
CA SER A 108 -42.62 -42.68 2.88
C SER A 108 -43.04 -41.21 2.97
N ASN A 109 -43.32 -40.56 1.84
CA ASN A 109 -43.77 -39.16 1.81
C ASN A 109 -45.01 -38.94 2.70
N ARG A 110 -45.96 -39.88 2.70
CA ARG A 110 -47.16 -39.83 3.53
C ARG A 110 -46.85 -39.94 5.02
N GLU A 111 -45.96 -40.85 5.39
CA GLU A 111 -45.51 -41.00 6.78
C GLU A 111 -44.75 -39.78 7.26
N LEU A 112 -43.96 -39.12 6.39
CA LEU A 112 -43.29 -37.86 6.73
C LEU A 112 -44.29 -36.73 6.98
N PHE A 113 -45.30 -36.57 6.13
CA PHE A 113 -46.35 -35.57 6.35
C PHE A 113 -47.08 -35.81 7.68
N LEU A 114 -47.46 -37.06 7.95
CA LEU A 114 -48.11 -37.43 9.21
C LEU A 114 -47.20 -37.20 10.42
N HIS A 115 -45.92 -37.54 10.32
CA HIS A 115 -44.94 -37.29 11.37
C HIS A 115 -44.81 -35.79 11.65
N PHE A 116 -44.65 -34.96 10.61
CA PHE A 116 -44.54 -33.52 10.76
C PHE A 116 -45.76 -32.93 11.50
N ARG A 117 -46.97 -33.26 11.04
CA ARG A 117 -48.22 -32.79 11.63
C ARG A 117 -48.36 -33.19 13.10
N ASN A 118 -48.07 -34.46 13.41
CA ASN A 118 -48.35 -35.03 14.72
C ASN A 118 -47.23 -34.82 15.76
N ALA A 119 -45.98 -34.65 15.32
CA ALA A 119 -44.80 -34.59 16.20
C ALA A 119 -43.79 -33.52 15.75
N GLY A 120 -43.42 -33.49 14.47
CA GLY A 120 -42.32 -32.65 13.99
C GLY A 120 -42.48 -31.15 14.27
N VAL A 121 -43.70 -30.61 14.12
CA VAL A 121 -43.98 -29.19 14.41
C VAL A 121 -43.86 -28.87 15.91
N PHE A 122 -44.17 -29.83 16.78
CA PHE A 122 -44.05 -29.68 18.24
C PHE A 122 -42.59 -29.77 18.68
N GLU A 123 -41.83 -30.67 18.07
CA GLU A 123 -40.39 -30.84 18.29
C GLU A 123 -39.56 -29.67 17.76
N GLY A 124 -40.15 -28.81 16.92
CA GLY A 124 -39.45 -27.69 16.28
C GLY A 124 -38.44 -28.18 15.24
N ARG A 125 -38.70 -29.35 14.64
CA ARG A 125 -37.88 -29.86 13.54
C ARG A 125 -37.93 -28.89 12.37
N LYS A 126 -36.83 -28.78 11.63
CA LYS A 126 -36.75 -27.95 10.43
C LYS A 126 -37.64 -28.51 9.33
N THR A 127 -38.59 -27.71 8.86
CA THR A 127 -39.70 -28.16 8.00
C THR A 127 -39.68 -27.60 6.60
N SER A 128 -39.03 -26.46 6.39
CA SER A 128 -38.89 -25.83 5.07
C SER A 128 -37.56 -25.09 4.95
N LEU A 129 -37.34 -24.48 3.78
CA LEU A 129 -36.16 -23.66 3.50
C LEU A 129 -36.19 -22.29 4.16
N ILE A 130 -37.36 -21.85 4.63
CA ILE A 130 -37.62 -20.45 4.96
C ILE A 130 -38.09 -20.25 6.40
N PHE A 131 -38.25 -21.29 7.21
CA PHE A 131 -38.77 -21.12 8.56
C PHE A 131 -37.99 -21.94 9.58
N ASP A 132 -37.52 -21.25 10.60
CA ASP A 132 -36.94 -21.85 11.80
C ASP A 132 -37.64 -21.25 13.04
N PRO A 133 -38.36 -22.06 13.85
CA PRO A 133 -39.08 -21.57 15.01
C PRO A 133 -38.18 -21.06 16.14
N TYR A 134 -36.91 -21.51 16.22
CA TYR A 134 -35.94 -20.99 17.18
C TYR A 134 -35.49 -19.60 16.77
N PHE A 135 -35.09 -19.42 15.51
CA PHE A 135 -34.72 -18.10 14.99
C PHE A 135 -35.89 -17.13 15.06
N TYR A 136 -37.09 -17.54 14.67
CA TYR A 136 -38.28 -16.68 14.71
C TYR A 136 -38.54 -16.09 16.09
N ARG A 137 -38.32 -16.86 17.16
CA ARG A 137 -38.44 -16.36 18.54
C ARG A 137 -37.26 -15.52 18.98
N ALA A 138 -36.05 -15.87 18.55
CA ALA A 138 -34.84 -15.13 18.91
C ALA A 138 -34.81 -13.73 18.27
N ALA A 139 -35.19 -13.63 17.00
CA ALA A 139 -35.28 -12.37 16.26
C ALA A 139 -36.47 -11.51 16.69
N ASN A 140 -37.52 -12.10 17.27
CA ASN A 140 -38.73 -11.40 17.72
C ASN A 140 -38.94 -11.59 19.22
N VAL A 141 -38.31 -10.72 20.01
CA VAL A 141 -38.24 -10.81 21.49
C VAL A 141 -39.62 -10.92 22.15
N ASP A 142 -40.64 -10.26 21.59
CA ASP A 142 -42.03 -10.33 22.08
C ASP A 142 -42.67 -11.71 21.93
N LEU A 143 -42.12 -12.56 21.06
CA LEU A 143 -42.60 -13.91 20.76
C LEU A 143 -41.79 -15.01 21.47
N ALA A 144 -40.81 -14.65 22.30
CA ALA A 144 -39.86 -15.59 22.91
C ALA A 144 -40.52 -16.75 23.70
N GLN A 145 -41.75 -16.56 24.18
CA GLN A 145 -42.49 -17.55 24.98
C GLN A 145 -43.38 -18.49 24.15
N LEU A 146 -43.49 -18.32 22.84
CA LEU A 146 -44.34 -19.18 22.01
C LEU A 146 -43.79 -20.62 21.94
N SER A 147 -44.69 -21.61 21.98
CA SER A 147 -44.31 -22.99 21.67
C SER A 147 -43.87 -23.11 20.20
N ASN A 148 -43.16 -24.19 19.84
CA ASN A 148 -42.74 -24.41 18.44
C ASN A 148 -43.94 -24.43 17.47
N ARG A 149 -45.05 -25.03 17.89
CA ARG A 149 -46.29 -25.05 17.13
C ARG A 149 -46.91 -23.66 17.01
N ASP A 150 -46.99 -22.92 18.11
CA ASP A 150 -47.61 -21.59 18.08
C ASP A 150 -46.77 -20.60 17.28
N ALA A 151 -45.44 -20.72 17.31
CA ALA A 151 -44.55 -19.97 16.42
C ALA A 151 -44.81 -20.30 14.94
N PHE A 152 -44.95 -21.59 14.59
CA PHE A 152 -45.29 -22.05 13.24
C PHE A 152 -46.67 -21.55 12.77
N TYR A 153 -47.64 -21.38 13.69
CA TYR A 153 -48.96 -20.85 13.37
C TYR A 153 -48.93 -19.32 13.25
N HIS A 154 -48.20 -18.67 14.16
CA HIS A 154 -48.10 -17.21 14.23
C HIS A 154 -47.43 -16.63 13.00
N VAL A 155 -46.34 -17.22 12.51
CA VAL A 155 -45.65 -16.73 11.30
C VAL A 155 -46.61 -16.68 10.10
N GLN A 156 -47.46 -17.71 9.94
CA GLN A 156 -48.39 -17.84 8.81
C GLN A 156 -49.63 -16.96 8.93
N THR A 157 -50.09 -16.68 10.16
CA THR A 157 -51.33 -15.93 10.40
C THR A 157 -51.10 -14.44 10.58
N ASN A 158 -49.95 -14.05 11.11
CA ASN A 158 -49.64 -12.67 11.50
C ASN A 158 -48.22 -12.25 11.07
N GLY A 159 -47.22 -13.10 11.28
CA GLY A 159 -45.80 -12.74 11.16
C GLY A 159 -45.40 -12.21 9.79
N ILE A 160 -45.81 -12.89 8.71
CA ILE A 160 -45.52 -12.49 7.33
C ILE A 160 -46.09 -11.11 7.02
N GLU A 161 -47.32 -10.82 7.44
CA GLU A 161 -47.99 -9.54 7.20
C GLU A 161 -47.42 -8.41 8.06
N GLN A 162 -46.90 -8.75 9.24
CA GLN A 162 -46.19 -7.84 10.14
C GLN A 162 -44.72 -7.60 9.77
N ASN A 163 -44.23 -8.15 8.65
CA ASN A 163 -42.81 -8.09 8.24
C ASN A 163 -41.83 -8.63 9.30
N ARG A 164 -42.23 -9.62 10.11
CA ARG A 164 -41.35 -10.20 11.13
C ARG A 164 -40.24 -11.03 10.45
N GLU A 165 -39.03 -11.00 10.99
CA GLU A 165 -37.94 -11.87 10.54
C GLU A 165 -38.19 -13.31 10.97
N PHE A 166 -38.19 -14.25 10.01
CA PHE A 166 -38.55 -15.65 10.27
C PHE A 166 -37.59 -16.69 9.69
N SER A 167 -36.50 -16.25 9.06
CA SER A 167 -35.44 -17.10 8.54
C SER A 167 -34.08 -16.44 8.67
N GLN A 168 -33.07 -17.24 9.03
CA GLN A 168 -31.65 -16.83 8.98
C GLN A 168 -31.13 -16.67 7.55
N PHE A 169 -31.83 -17.25 6.58
CA PHE A 169 -31.36 -17.39 5.20
C PHE A 169 -32.28 -16.70 4.20
N PHE A 170 -33.43 -16.17 4.62
CA PHE A 170 -34.40 -15.53 3.72
C PHE A 170 -34.97 -14.28 4.39
N ASP A 171 -34.89 -13.15 3.70
CA ASP A 171 -35.47 -11.89 4.14
C ASP A 171 -36.46 -11.41 3.07
N ILE A 172 -37.73 -11.33 3.46
CA ILE A 172 -38.81 -10.98 2.54
C ILE A 172 -38.77 -9.51 2.12
N THR A 173 -38.32 -8.64 3.01
CA THR A 173 -38.20 -7.20 2.76
C THR A 173 -37.06 -6.96 1.78
N PHE A 174 -35.93 -7.62 2.01
CA PHE A 174 -34.80 -7.61 1.09
C PHE A 174 -35.15 -8.23 -0.27
N PHE A 175 -35.80 -9.40 -0.30
CA PHE A 175 -36.24 -10.05 -1.54
C PHE A 175 -37.17 -9.14 -2.35
N ARG A 176 -38.08 -8.42 -1.68
CA ARG A 176 -38.91 -7.40 -2.32
C ARG A 176 -38.06 -6.28 -2.92
N ALA A 177 -37.15 -5.72 -2.13
CA ALA A 177 -36.32 -4.59 -2.53
C ALA A 177 -35.44 -4.93 -3.74
N ALA A 178 -34.80 -6.11 -3.72
CA ALA A 178 -33.88 -6.58 -4.74
C ALA A 178 -34.56 -7.04 -6.04
N ASN A 179 -35.86 -7.37 -6.01
CA ASN A 179 -36.58 -7.97 -7.15
C ASN A 179 -37.88 -7.21 -7.46
N GLN A 180 -37.74 -5.92 -7.79
CA GLN A 180 -38.86 -5.03 -8.09
C GLN A 180 -39.73 -5.52 -9.25
N ASP A 181 -39.15 -6.23 -10.23
CA ASP A 181 -39.84 -6.82 -11.38
C ASP A 181 -40.86 -7.90 -10.98
N ILE A 182 -40.56 -8.66 -9.93
CA ILE A 182 -41.43 -9.73 -9.41
C ILE A 182 -42.36 -9.18 -8.31
N ALA A 183 -41.86 -8.28 -7.47
CA ALA A 183 -42.64 -7.68 -6.38
C ALA A 183 -43.77 -6.77 -6.89
N ASN A 184 -43.54 -6.10 -8.02
CA ASN A 184 -44.47 -5.15 -8.65
C ASN A 184 -44.74 -5.56 -10.11
N PRO A 185 -45.47 -6.67 -10.35
CA PRO A 185 -45.66 -7.21 -11.70
C PRO A 185 -46.45 -6.28 -12.63
N SER A 186 -47.09 -5.23 -12.10
CA SER A 186 -47.66 -4.13 -12.89
C SER A 186 -47.66 -2.82 -12.10
N ALA A 187 -47.73 -1.69 -12.79
CA ALA A 187 -47.64 -0.35 -12.19
C ALA A 187 -48.67 -0.04 -11.08
N ASN A 188 -49.78 -0.80 -11.01
CA ASN A 188 -50.85 -0.60 -10.02
C ASN A 188 -51.06 -1.81 -9.10
N PHE A 189 -50.17 -2.81 -9.13
CA PHE A 189 -50.31 -4.01 -8.31
C PHE A 189 -48.99 -4.38 -7.66
N VAL A 190 -48.94 -4.21 -6.35
CA VAL A 190 -47.84 -4.63 -5.47
C VAL A 190 -48.28 -5.93 -4.80
N LEU A 191 -47.50 -6.99 -4.94
CA LEU A 191 -47.81 -8.25 -4.27
C LEU A 191 -47.74 -8.05 -2.75
N ASP A 192 -48.70 -8.60 -2.01
CA ASP A 192 -48.52 -8.76 -0.57
C ASP A 192 -47.38 -9.75 -0.26
N ASN A 193 -46.96 -9.82 1.00
CA ASN A 193 -45.86 -10.66 1.40
C ASN A 193 -46.13 -12.16 1.21
N ARG A 194 -47.39 -12.58 1.28
CA ARG A 194 -47.72 -14.00 1.12
C ARG A 194 -47.56 -14.42 -0.33
N LEU A 195 -48.11 -13.65 -1.26
CA LEU A 195 -47.94 -13.88 -2.69
C LEU A 195 -46.48 -13.71 -3.13
N LEU A 196 -45.75 -12.77 -2.53
CA LEU A 196 -44.33 -12.60 -2.80
C LEU A 196 -43.52 -13.84 -2.35
N LEU A 197 -43.88 -14.45 -1.22
CA LEU A 197 -43.27 -15.69 -0.76
C LEU A 197 -43.51 -16.85 -1.72
N GLU A 198 -44.70 -16.94 -2.33
CA GLU A 198 -44.94 -17.92 -3.41
C GLU A 198 -44.02 -17.67 -4.61
N GLN A 199 -43.86 -16.40 -5.01
CA GLN A 199 -42.96 -16.04 -6.11
C GLN A 199 -41.50 -16.38 -5.82
N PHE A 200 -41.06 -16.32 -4.56
CA PHE A 200 -39.72 -16.78 -4.18
C PHE A 200 -39.51 -18.25 -4.58
N PHE A 201 -40.45 -19.16 -4.34
CA PHE A 201 -40.25 -20.57 -4.70
C PHE A 201 -40.39 -20.86 -6.20
N ILE A 202 -41.21 -20.09 -6.92
CA ILE A 202 -41.54 -20.38 -8.33
C ILE A 202 -40.56 -19.70 -9.29
N GLN A 203 -40.17 -18.46 -8.96
CA GLN A 203 -39.31 -17.64 -9.80
C GLN A 203 -38.02 -17.24 -9.10
N GLY A 204 -38.07 -16.92 -7.80
CA GLY A 204 -36.90 -16.44 -7.04
C GLY A 204 -35.77 -17.46 -6.97
N LEU A 205 -35.94 -18.50 -6.16
CA LEU A 205 -34.95 -19.56 -5.93
C LEU A 205 -34.57 -20.31 -7.23
N PRO A 206 -35.50 -20.70 -8.12
CA PRO A 206 -35.13 -21.38 -9.36
C PRO A 206 -34.29 -20.52 -10.33
N GLN A 207 -34.51 -19.21 -10.38
CA GLN A 207 -33.72 -18.28 -11.21
C GLN A 207 -32.53 -17.67 -10.46
N ASN A 208 -32.25 -18.14 -9.25
CA ASN A 208 -31.22 -17.63 -8.37
C ASN A 208 -31.27 -16.12 -8.09
N ARG A 209 -32.49 -15.59 -7.91
CA ARG A 209 -32.70 -14.19 -7.52
C ARG A 209 -32.18 -13.94 -6.10
N ARG A 210 -31.73 -12.72 -5.81
CA ARG A 210 -31.23 -12.35 -4.48
C ARG A 210 -32.36 -12.32 -3.45
N PHE A 211 -32.25 -13.10 -2.38
CA PHE A 211 -33.31 -13.29 -1.38
C PHE A 211 -32.86 -13.10 0.07
N SER A 212 -31.58 -12.80 0.27
CA SER A 212 -30.99 -12.54 1.58
C SER A 212 -29.87 -11.51 1.43
N PRO A 213 -29.70 -10.59 2.37
CA PRO A 213 -28.53 -9.71 2.42
C PRO A 213 -27.26 -10.46 2.85
N PHE A 214 -27.38 -11.66 3.42
CA PHE A 214 -26.23 -12.43 3.95
C PHE A 214 -25.74 -13.52 3.00
N VAL A 215 -26.61 -14.04 2.13
CA VAL A 215 -26.36 -15.28 1.39
C VAL A 215 -26.45 -15.04 -0.10
N ASP A 216 -25.44 -15.53 -0.83
CA ASP A 216 -25.44 -15.60 -2.29
C ASP A 216 -25.17 -17.03 -2.75
N LEU A 217 -26.14 -17.65 -3.43
CA LEU A 217 -26.01 -19.04 -3.88
C LEU A 217 -25.13 -19.20 -5.14
N ASN A 218 -24.96 -18.15 -5.97
CA ASN A 218 -23.97 -18.21 -7.05
C ASN A 218 -22.58 -18.29 -6.44
N TYR A 219 -22.28 -17.36 -5.53
CA TYR A 219 -21.02 -17.33 -4.80
C TYR A 219 -20.78 -18.64 -4.05
N TYR A 220 -21.79 -19.14 -3.32
CA TYR A 220 -21.67 -20.40 -2.59
C TYR A 220 -21.33 -21.57 -3.51
N LYS A 221 -21.93 -21.63 -4.70
CA LYS A 221 -21.66 -22.68 -5.70
C LYS A 221 -20.25 -22.55 -6.29
N GLU A 222 -19.81 -21.34 -6.61
CA GLU A 222 -18.51 -21.08 -7.23
C GLU A 222 -17.34 -21.36 -6.29
N ARG A 223 -17.46 -20.97 -5.01
CA ARG A 223 -16.44 -21.23 -3.99
C ARG A 223 -16.42 -22.64 -3.44
N ASN A 224 -17.41 -23.44 -3.80
CA ASN A 224 -17.49 -24.85 -3.41
C ASN A 224 -17.70 -25.71 -4.67
N PRO A 225 -16.65 -25.93 -5.48
CA PRO A 225 -16.77 -26.59 -6.79
C PRO A 225 -17.38 -28.00 -6.71
N ASP A 226 -17.29 -28.67 -5.55
CA ASP A 226 -17.92 -29.96 -5.28
C ASP A 226 -19.45 -29.92 -5.36
N LEU A 227 -20.06 -28.73 -5.30
CA LEU A 227 -21.50 -28.51 -5.33
C LEU A 227 -22.04 -28.15 -6.73
N GLY A 228 -21.19 -28.11 -7.77
CA GLY A 228 -21.53 -27.59 -9.10
C GLY A 228 -22.76 -28.23 -9.79
N ASN A 229 -23.08 -29.48 -9.44
CA ASN A 229 -24.20 -30.24 -10.02
C ASN A 229 -25.54 -30.08 -9.25
N LEU A 230 -25.54 -29.39 -8.11
CA LEU A 230 -26.74 -29.21 -7.30
C LEU A 230 -27.68 -28.15 -7.91
N THR A 231 -28.98 -28.40 -7.82
CA THR A 231 -30.03 -27.39 -8.08
C THR A 231 -30.03 -26.33 -6.98
N ASN A 232 -30.59 -25.14 -7.23
CA ASN A 232 -30.61 -24.05 -6.23
C ASN A 232 -31.33 -24.45 -4.93
N THR A 233 -32.40 -25.26 -5.02
CA THR A 233 -33.07 -25.86 -3.86
C THR A 233 -32.14 -26.76 -3.06
N GLN A 234 -31.37 -27.61 -3.73
CA GLN A 234 -30.39 -28.49 -3.09
C GLN A 234 -29.20 -27.69 -2.52
N LEU A 235 -28.76 -26.62 -3.20
CA LEU A 235 -27.71 -25.72 -2.73
C LEU A 235 -28.13 -25.03 -1.44
N LEU A 236 -29.33 -24.43 -1.40
CA LEU A 236 -29.82 -23.80 -0.18
C LEU A 236 -30.00 -24.81 0.95
N THR A 237 -30.52 -26.00 0.66
CA THR A 237 -30.63 -27.09 1.65
C THR A 237 -29.25 -27.50 2.19
N HIS A 238 -28.26 -27.65 1.30
CA HIS A 238 -26.90 -28.01 1.66
C HIS A 238 -26.23 -26.91 2.50
N LEU A 239 -26.35 -25.64 2.09
CA LEU A 239 -25.83 -24.49 2.83
C LEU A 239 -26.35 -24.48 4.26
N GLN A 240 -27.65 -24.64 4.43
CA GLN A 240 -28.31 -24.56 5.72
C GLN A 240 -28.05 -25.77 6.63
N ASN A 241 -27.70 -26.94 6.09
CA ASN A 241 -27.53 -28.16 6.88
C ASN A 241 -26.05 -28.53 7.09
N ILE A 242 -25.18 -28.09 6.19
CA ILE A 242 -23.77 -28.50 6.13
C ILE A 242 -22.87 -27.27 5.94
N GLY A 243 -23.19 -26.41 4.97
CA GLY A 243 -22.33 -25.30 4.54
C GLY A 243 -21.88 -24.39 5.67
N VAL A 244 -22.83 -23.75 6.35
CA VAL A 244 -22.53 -22.86 7.47
C VAL A 244 -21.82 -23.61 8.61
N TYR A 245 -22.25 -24.84 8.92
CA TYR A 245 -21.65 -25.63 10.01
C TYR A 245 -20.18 -25.98 9.77
N GLN A 246 -19.77 -26.12 8.50
CA GLN A 246 -18.39 -26.37 8.10
C GLN A 246 -17.57 -25.08 7.88
N GLY A 247 -18.19 -23.90 8.02
CA GLY A 247 -17.53 -22.63 7.73
C GLY A 247 -17.21 -22.43 6.24
N ARG A 248 -17.96 -23.08 5.34
CA ARG A 248 -17.80 -22.90 3.89
C ARG A 248 -18.20 -21.48 3.49
N SER A 249 -17.44 -20.81 2.63
CA SER A 249 -17.75 -19.47 2.14
C SER A 249 -19.05 -19.45 1.34
N PHE A 250 -20.01 -18.61 1.73
CA PHE A 250 -21.38 -18.55 1.17
C PHE A 250 -21.84 -17.13 0.83
N SER A 251 -20.98 -16.15 1.07
CA SER A 251 -21.25 -14.74 0.89
C SER A 251 -19.99 -14.08 0.35
N PRO A 252 -20.11 -13.17 -0.63
CA PRO A 252 -19.00 -12.33 -1.05
C PRO A 252 -18.42 -11.53 0.12
N VAL A 253 -19.31 -10.96 0.94
CA VAL A 253 -18.95 -9.92 1.91
C VAL A 253 -18.90 -10.42 3.35
N VAL A 254 -19.60 -11.51 3.68
CA VAL A 254 -19.64 -12.06 5.05
C VAL A 254 -18.64 -13.18 5.18
N ASP A 255 -17.62 -12.96 6.02
CA ASP A 255 -16.62 -13.96 6.35
C ASP A 255 -16.69 -14.29 7.85
N LEU A 256 -17.14 -15.52 8.17
CA LEU A 256 -17.25 -15.98 9.55
C LEU A 256 -15.90 -16.31 10.18
N ASN A 257 -14.86 -16.61 9.41
CA ASN A 257 -13.50 -16.78 9.93
C ASN A 257 -12.95 -15.42 10.36
N PHE A 258 -13.07 -14.41 9.50
CA PHE A 258 -12.71 -13.03 9.84
C PHE A 258 -13.54 -12.50 11.01
N TYR A 259 -14.86 -12.73 11.00
CA TYR A 259 -15.73 -12.31 12.10
C TYR A 259 -15.30 -12.92 13.44
N ARG A 260 -14.91 -14.20 13.46
CA ARG A 260 -14.38 -14.86 14.66
C ARG A 260 -13.03 -14.28 15.08
N SER A 261 -12.10 -14.10 14.14
CA SER A 261 -10.72 -13.71 14.46
C SER A 261 -10.60 -12.25 14.88
N SER A 262 -11.41 -11.36 14.29
CA SER A 262 -11.47 -9.93 14.59
C SER A 262 -12.27 -9.61 15.86
N ASN A 263 -12.97 -10.59 16.44
CA ASN A 263 -13.76 -10.43 17.66
C ASN A 263 -13.37 -11.52 18.68
N LEU A 264 -12.36 -11.23 19.49
CA LEU A 264 -11.70 -12.22 20.36
C LEU A 264 -12.64 -12.91 21.36
N ASP A 265 -13.75 -12.26 21.75
CA ASP A 265 -14.78 -12.82 22.61
C ASP A 265 -15.58 -13.96 21.95
N LEU A 266 -15.52 -14.08 20.62
CA LEU A 266 -16.28 -15.07 19.84
C LEU A 266 -15.48 -16.32 19.48
N LEU A 267 -14.21 -16.43 19.90
CA LEU A 267 -13.31 -17.54 19.54
C LEU A 267 -13.87 -18.94 19.86
N GLY A 268 -14.71 -19.05 20.89
CA GLY A 268 -15.32 -20.31 21.33
C GLY A 268 -16.58 -20.72 20.58
N LEU A 269 -17.14 -19.86 19.71
CA LEU A 269 -18.40 -20.11 19.01
C LEU A 269 -18.21 -20.98 17.76
N SER A 270 -19.14 -21.92 17.56
CA SER A 270 -19.28 -22.67 16.31
C SER A 270 -19.68 -21.74 15.16
N TYR A 271 -19.45 -22.15 13.91
CA TYR A 271 -19.82 -21.33 12.75
C TYR A 271 -21.31 -21.01 12.68
N LYS A 272 -22.17 -21.92 13.14
CA LYS A 272 -23.60 -21.66 13.26
C LYS A 272 -23.86 -20.52 14.24
N GLU A 273 -23.29 -20.61 15.44
CA GLU A 273 -23.46 -19.59 16.49
C GLU A 273 -22.88 -18.24 16.05
N LEU A 274 -21.78 -18.24 15.28
CA LEU A 274 -21.23 -17.01 14.69
C LEU A 274 -22.17 -16.37 13.68
N PHE A 275 -22.76 -17.17 12.79
CA PHE A 275 -23.71 -16.66 11.80
C PHE A 275 -24.95 -16.08 12.47
N GLU A 276 -25.46 -16.75 13.49
CA GLU A 276 -26.57 -16.26 14.33
C GLU A 276 -26.19 -14.98 15.08
N HIS A 277 -25.02 -14.98 15.73
CA HIS A 277 -24.54 -13.84 16.49
C HIS A 277 -24.35 -12.60 15.60
N LEU A 278 -23.77 -12.76 14.40
CA LEU A 278 -23.59 -11.67 13.45
C LEU A 278 -24.91 -10.98 13.10
N GLN A 279 -25.95 -11.77 12.81
CA GLN A 279 -27.26 -11.26 12.39
C GLN A 279 -28.02 -10.56 13.53
N VAL A 280 -27.97 -11.13 14.73
CA VAL A 280 -28.77 -10.65 15.86
C VAL A 280 -28.07 -9.51 16.62
N PHE A 281 -26.76 -9.61 16.81
CA PHE A 281 -25.97 -8.69 17.64
C PHE A 281 -24.87 -8.00 16.85
N GLY A 282 -24.06 -8.76 16.11
CA GLY A 282 -22.81 -8.31 15.52
C GLY A 282 -22.93 -7.07 14.64
N LEU A 283 -23.86 -7.08 13.69
CA LEU A 283 -24.10 -5.92 12.84
C LEU A 283 -24.55 -4.71 13.66
N ASN A 284 -25.52 -4.87 14.57
CA ASN A 284 -26.02 -3.78 15.40
C ASN A 284 -24.93 -3.16 16.27
N GLU A 285 -24.02 -3.98 16.79
CA GLU A 285 -22.85 -3.55 17.57
C GLU A 285 -21.74 -2.92 16.71
N GLY A 286 -21.83 -3.00 15.37
CA GLY A 286 -20.82 -2.47 14.45
C GLY A 286 -19.54 -3.31 14.41
N ARG A 287 -19.64 -4.61 14.72
CA ARG A 287 -18.48 -5.50 14.75
C ARG A 287 -17.95 -5.77 13.34
N PRO A 288 -16.61 -5.82 13.15
CA PRO A 288 -16.01 -6.11 11.86
C PRO A 288 -16.32 -7.55 11.44
N PHE A 289 -16.91 -7.74 10.25
CA PHE A 289 -17.39 -9.02 9.72
C PHE A 289 -16.85 -9.35 8.31
N SER A 290 -16.13 -8.41 7.72
CA SER A 290 -15.55 -8.50 6.39
C SER A 290 -14.16 -7.89 6.39
N PRO A 291 -13.18 -8.48 5.70
CA PRO A 291 -11.88 -7.85 5.49
C PRO A 291 -11.93 -6.68 4.51
N VAL A 292 -13.01 -6.53 3.74
CA VAL A 292 -13.10 -5.59 2.60
C VAL A 292 -14.24 -4.58 2.75
N VAL A 293 -15.20 -4.86 3.64
CA VAL A 293 -16.32 -3.96 3.97
C VAL A 293 -16.24 -3.48 5.42
N ASP A 294 -16.13 -2.16 5.60
CA ASP A 294 -16.32 -1.45 6.85
C ASP A 294 -17.55 -0.53 6.73
N LEU A 295 -18.57 -0.80 7.55
CA LEU A 295 -19.81 -0.03 7.55
C LEU A 295 -19.61 1.42 8.02
N ASN A 296 -18.59 1.72 8.82
CA ASN A 296 -18.30 3.11 9.21
C ASN A 296 -17.71 3.90 8.05
N THR A 297 -16.79 3.29 7.30
CA THR A 297 -16.28 3.86 6.04
C THR A 297 -17.45 4.11 5.10
N TYR A 298 -18.29 3.10 4.86
CA TYR A 298 -19.45 3.23 3.99
C TYR A 298 -20.45 4.30 4.47
N ARG A 299 -20.70 4.43 5.78
CA ARG A 299 -21.58 5.46 6.37
C ARG A 299 -21.14 6.88 5.99
N ASN A 300 -19.84 7.12 5.89
CA ASN A 300 -19.28 8.45 5.63
C ASN A 300 -19.34 8.85 4.15
N THR A 301 -19.72 7.93 3.26
CA THR A 301 -19.74 8.17 1.81
C THR A 301 -20.97 8.95 1.36
N ASP A 302 -22.04 8.94 2.16
CA ASP A 302 -23.26 9.71 1.88
C ASP A 302 -23.90 10.25 3.16
N PRO A 303 -24.19 11.56 3.28
CA PRO A 303 -24.88 12.13 4.42
C PRO A 303 -26.23 11.47 4.77
N ARG A 304 -26.91 10.85 3.80
CA ARG A 304 -28.17 10.11 4.00
C ARG A 304 -27.98 8.85 4.84
N PHE A 305 -26.78 8.27 4.86
CA PHE A 305 -26.47 7.05 5.60
C PHE A 305 -26.19 7.29 7.08
N GLN A 306 -25.93 8.53 7.49
CA GLN A 306 -25.53 8.89 8.85
C GLN A 306 -26.55 8.48 9.92
N ASN A 307 -27.84 8.48 9.57
CA ASN A 307 -28.94 8.14 10.49
C ASN A 307 -29.38 6.66 10.42
N LEU A 308 -28.80 5.86 9.53
CA LEU A 308 -29.13 4.44 9.43
C LEU A 308 -28.48 3.66 10.58
N THR A 309 -29.19 2.65 11.09
CA THR A 309 -28.58 1.61 11.92
C THR A 309 -27.57 0.83 11.10
N ASN A 310 -26.59 0.17 11.74
CA ASN A 310 -25.62 -0.64 11.03
C ASN A 310 -26.27 -1.77 10.22
N ARG A 311 -27.39 -2.32 10.70
CA ARG A 311 -28.14 -3.33 9.95
C ARG A 311 -28.81 -2.76 8.69
N GLU A 312 -29.53 -1.64 8.81
CA GLU A 312 -30.12 -0.95 7.66
C GLU A 312 -29.04 -0.53 6.66
N LEU A 313 -27.87 -0.12 7.16
CA LEU A 313 -26.73 0.26 6.34
C LEU A 313 -26.13 -0.93 5.60
N PHE A 314 -25.98 -2.09 6.26
CA PHE A 314 -25.55 -3.34 5.63
C PHE A 314 -26.53 -3.79 4.53
N GLU A 315 -27.84 -3.72 4.79
CA GLU A 315 -28.87 -4.05 3.80
C GLU A 315 -28.87 -3.07 2.62
N THR A 316 -28.71 -1.77 2.90
CA THR A 316 -28.54 -0.73 1.87
C THR A 316 -27.28 -0.98 1.04
N PHE A 317 -26.19 -1.36 1.69
CA PHE A 317 -24.94 -1.73 1.03
C PHE A 317 -25.15 -2.95 0.11
N GLN A 318 -25.85 -3.97 0.58
CA GLN A 318 -26.18 -5.14 -0.23
C GLN A 318 -27.03 -4.78 -1.45
N LEU A 319 -27.96 -3.82 -1.36
CA LEU A 319 -28.84 -3.45 -2.47
C LEU A 319 -28.17 -2.53 -3.50
N SER A 320 -27.39 -1.56 -3.02
CA SER A 320 -26.89 -0.46 -3.85
C SER A 320 -25.49 0.04 -3.48
N GLY A 321 -24.82 -0.57 -2.51
CA GLY A 321 -23.58 -0.03 -1.93
C GLY A 321 -22.37 -0.02 -2.81
N LEU A 322 -22.43 -0.74 -3.93
CA LEU A 322 -21.34 -0.77 -4.90
C LEU A 322 -21.49 0.32 -5.96
N SER A 323 -22.63 1.02 -6.05
CA SER A 323 -22.84 2.00 -7.11
C SER A 323 -21.96 3.24 -6.93
N GLY A 324 -21.17 3.56 -7.95
CA GLY A 324 -20.44 4.82 -8.01
C GLY A 324 -19.10 4.81 -7.29
N GLY A 325 -18.46 3.64 -7.17
CA GLY A 325 -17.02 3.62 -6.90
C GLY A 325 -16.59 3.79 -5.45
N VAL A 326 -17.50 3.51 -4.53
CA VAL A 326 -17.35 3.86 -3.12
C VAL A 326 -16.20 3.08 -2.46
N ALA A 327 -15.39 3.74 -1.63
CA ALA A 327 -14.45 3.07 -0.74
C ALA A 327 -15.21 2.16 0.24
N LEU A 328 -14.91 0.86 0.21
CA LEU A 328 -15.65 -0.12 1.00
C LEU A 328 -14.98 -0.37 2.34
N SER A 329 -13.67 -0.13 2.43
CA SER A 329 -12.89 -0.08 3.66
C SER A 329 -11.65 0.79 3.43
N ASN A 330 -10.85 1.03 4.46
CA ASN A 330 -9.59 1.79 4.33
C ASN A 330 -8.55 1.10 3.42
N LEU A 331 -8.74 -0.20 3.12
CA LEU A 331 -7.80 -1.00 2.33
C LEU A 331 -8.41 -1.55 1.03
N PHE A 332 -9.69 -1.34 0.77
CA PHE A 332 -10.31 -1.74 -0.49
C PHE A 332 -11.10 -0.57 -1.07
N ASP A 333 -10.60 -0.10 -2.22
CA ASP A 333 -11.22 0.93 -3.02
C ASP A 333 -11.60 0.34 -4.38
N LEU A 334 -12.90 0.30 -4.66
CA LEU A 334 -13.43 -0.28 -5.88
C LEU A 334 -13.10 0.57 -7.12
N ASP A 335 -12.99 1.89 -6.97
CA ASP A 335 -12.56 2.79 -8.03
C ASP A 335 -11.09 2.58 -8.36
N PHE A 336 -10.23 2.47 -7.35
CA PHE A 336 -8.84 2.11 -7.55
C PHE A 336 -8.70 0.74 -8.20
N TYR A 337 -9.43 -0.28 -7.72
CA TYR A 337 -9.43 -1.62 -8.32
C TYR A 337 -9.81 -1.56 -9.81
N ARG A 338 -10.79 -0.74 -10.17
CA ARG A 338 -11.17 -0.53 -11.57
C ARG A 338 -10.07 0.15 -12.39
N LYS A 339 -9.49 1.24 -11.87
CA LYS A 339 -8.43 2.01 -12.55
C LYS A 339 -7.16 1.18 -12.75
N ALA A 340 -6.76 0.41 -11.73
CA ALA A 340 -5.55 -0.40 -11.73
C ALA A 340 -5.65 -1.67 -12.60
N ASN A 341 -6.87 -2.11 -12.94
CA ASN A 341 -7.13 -3.32 -13.73
C ASN A 341 -7.97 -3.00 -14.98
N PRO A 342 -7.41 -2.27 -15.97
CA PRO A 342 -8.15 -1.76 -17.12
C PRO A 342 -8.72 -2.85 -18.04
N ASP A 343 -8.22 -4.09 -17.96
CA ASP A 343 -8.78 -5.24 -18.68
C ASP A 343 -10.20 -5.59 -18.18
N LEU A 344 -10.49 -5.40 -16.89
CA LEU A 344 -11.81 -5.61 -16.32
C LEU A 344 -12.81 -4.54 -16.80
N VAL A 345 -12.31 -3.31 -17.03
CA VAL A 345 -13.10 -2.22 -17.64
C VAL A 345 -13.41 -2.54 -19.10
N ALA A 346 -12.43 -3.04 -19.84
CA ALA A 346 -12.63 -3.46 -21.23
C ALA A 346 -13.65 -4.61 -21.35
N ALA A 347 -13.75 -5.47 -20.32
CA ALA A 347 -14.79 -6.51 -20.21
C ALA A 347 -16.18 -5.96 -19.84
N GLY A 348 -16.30 -4.67 -19.51
CA GLY A 348 -17.56 -4.01 -19.19
C GLY A 348 -18.18 -4.47 -17.87
N LEU A 349 -17.36 -4.93 -16.91
CA LEU A 349 -17.85 -5.39 -15.61
C LEU A 349 -18.50 -4.23 -14.83
N THR A 350 -19.67 -4.52 -14.26
CA THR A 350 -20.35 -3.63 -13.30
C THR A 350 -19.62 -3.63 -11.95
N ASP A 351 -19.91 -2.65 -11.10
CA ASP A 351 -19.32 -2.53 -9.76
C ASP A 351 -19.52 -3.81 -8.91
N ALA A 352 -20.69 -4.44 -9.03
CA ALA A 352 -20.98 -5.73 -8.38
C ALA A 352 -20.08 -6.87 -8.90
N GLN A 353 -19.89 -6.93 -10.22
CA GLN A 353 -19.03 -7.93 -10.84
C GLN A 353 -17.55 -7.68 -10.55
N LEU A 354 -17.13 -6.43 -10.33
CA LEU A 354 -15.76 -6.10 -9.93
C LEU A 354 -15.46 -6.57 -8.51
N LEU A 355 -16.38 -6.33 -7.55
CA LEU A 355 -16.22 -6.86 -6.19
C LEU A 355 -16.22 -8.40 -6.19
N GLU A 356 -17.16 -9.01 -6.90
CA GLU A 356 -17.23 -10.46 -7.06
C GLU A 356 -15.93 -11.02 -7.67
N HIS A 357 -15.41 -10.39 -8.73
CA HIS A 357 -14.14 -10.75 -9.32
C HIS A 357 -12.98 -10.60 -8.33
N PHE A 358 -12.90 -9.48 -7.61
CA PHE A 358 -11.84 -9.24 -6.63
C PHE A 358 -11.79 -10.35 -5.58
N GLU A 359 -12.93 -10.64 -4.97
CA GLU A 359 -13.03 -11.67 -3.95
C GLU A 359 -12.71 -13.04 -4.54
N ASN A 360 -13.26 -13.39 -5.71
CA ASN A 360 -13.18 -14.72 -6.30
C ASN A 360 -11.84 -15.08 -6.94
N ALA A 361 -11.17 -14.11 -7.52
CA ALA A 361 -9.95 -14.34 -8.29
C ALA A 361 -8.93 -13.23 -8.11
N GLY A 362 -9.36 -11.98 -7.93
CA GLY A 362 -8.47 -10.81 -7.96
C GLY A 362 -7.31 -10.88 -6.98
N LEU A 363 -7.54 -11.29 -5.72
CA LEU A 363 -6.46 -11.46 -4.75
C LEU A 363 -5.45 -12.53 -5.18
N ASP A 364 -5.92 -13.71 -5.59
CA ASP A 364 -5.05 -14.84 -5.97
C ASP A 364 -4.31 -14.59 -7.30
N GLU A 365 -4.95 -13.87 -8.23
CA GLU A 365 -4.31 -13.30 -9.42
C GLU A 365 -3.25 -12.25 -9.05
N GLY A 366 -3.30 -11.69 -7.85
CA GLY A 366 -2.40 -10.63 -7.38
C GLY A 366 -2.73 -9.27 -7.99
N ARG A 367 -4.01 -9.03 -8.31
CA ARG A 367 -4.51 -7.76 -8.83
C ARG A 367 -4.39 -6.67 -7.77
N ARG A 368 -4.05 -5.44 -8.18
CA ARG A 368 -3.96 -4.28 -7.29
C ARG A 368 -5.35 -3.76 -6.97
N PHE A 369 -5.67 -3.60 -5.69
CA PHE A 369 -7.00 -3.21 -5.18
C PHE A 369 -6.98 -2.04 -4.19
N THR A 370 -5.78 -1.59 -3.85
CA THR A 370 -5.54 -0.40 -3.06
C THR A 370 -4.17 0.18 -3.44
N PRO A 371 -3.99 1.51 -3.36
CA PRO A 371 -2.67 2.11 -3.49
C PRO A 371 -1.76 1.78 -2.30
N TYR A 372 -2.31 1.32 -1.17
CA TYR A 372 -1.61 1.21 0.10
C TYR A 372 -0.93 -0.16 0.34
N PHE A 373 -1.45 -1.23 -0.25
CA PHE A 373 -0.99 -2.60 -0.06
C PHE A 373 -0.79 -3.33 -1.40
N ASP A 374 0.30 -4.06 -1.53
CA ASP A 374 0.59 -4.91 -2.70
C ASP A 374 0.86 -6.35 -2.24
N VAL A 375 -0.10 -7.23 -2.51
CA VAL A 375 -0.05 -8.63 -2.05
C VAL A 375 1.12 -9.42 -2.65
N ASN A 376 1.51 -9.12 -3.90
CA ASN A 376 2.64 -9.78 -4.53
C ASN A 376 3.94 -9.29 -3.88
N TYR A 377 4.06 -7.98 -3.63
CA TYR A 377 5.20 -7.43 -2.90
C TYR A 377 5.29 -8.03 -1.48
N TYR A 378 4.17 -8.10 -0.76
CA TYR A 378 4.11 -8.66 0.59
C TYR A 378 4.59 -10.11 0.62
N VAL A 379 4.09 -10.97 -0.26
CA VAL A 379 4.53 -12.38 -0.32
C VAL A 379 5.99 -12.49 -0.76
N ASN A 380 6.41 -11.75 -1.79
CA ASN A 380 7.76 -11.87 -2.35
C ASN A 380 8.86 -11.35 -1.41
N ASN A 381 8.55 -10.40 -0.52
CA ASN A 381 9.51 -9.85 0.45
C ASN A 381 9.43 -10.50 1.84
N ASN A 382 8.59 -11.54 2.00
CA ASN A 382 8.49 -12.33 3.23
C ASN A 382 8.64 -13.82 2.90
N PRO A 383 9.89 -14.34 2.79
CA PRO A 383 10.16 -15.69 2.28
C PRO A 383 9.48 -16.84 3.05
N ASP A 384 9.20 -16.63 4.34
CA ASP A 384 8.46 -17.58 5.16
C ASP A 384 7.00 -17.76 4.70
N LEU A 385 6.40 -16.74 4.10
CA LEU A 385 5.05 -16.83 3.51
C LEU A 385 5.06 -17.68 2.24
N ILE A 386 6.11 -17.55 1.41
CA ILE A 386 6.31 -18.43 0.24
C ILE A 386 6.47 -19.88 0.70
N ALA A 387 7.29 -20.11 1.73
CA ALA A 387 7.46 -21.45 2.30
C ALA A 387 6.16 -22.02 2.89
N ALA A 388 5.25 -21.17 3.34
CA ALA A 388 3.91 -21.53 3.82
C ALA A 388 2.85 -21.68 2.70
N GLY A 389 3.22 -21.47 1.43
CA GLY A 389 2.36 -21.63 0.25
C GLY A 389 1.45 -20.42 -0.06
N PHE A 390 1.74 -19.24 0.48
CA PHE A 390 0.88 -18.05 0.33
C PHE A 390 1.00 -17.39 -1.05
N ASN A 391 2.01 -17.77 -1.83
CA ASN A 391 2.19 -17.32 -3.21
C ASN A 391 1.10 -17.86 -4.17
N THR A 392 0.44 -18.95 -3.80
CA THR A 392 -0.69 -19.54 -4.56
C THR A 392 -2.05 -19.29 -3.92
N ASP A 393 -2.09 -18.87 -2.67
CA ASP A 393 -3.31 -18.54 -1.90
C ASP A 393 -3.07 -17.19 -1.23
N LYS A 394 -3.25 -16.12 -2.03
CA LYS A 394 -2.92 -14.75 -1.63
C LYS A 394 -4.02 -14.14 -0.77
N SER A 395 -5.20 -14.73 -0.78
CA SER A 395 -6.25 -14.44 0.21
C SER A 395 -5.73 -14.68 1.63
N ARG A 396 -5.06 -15.81 1.90
CA ARG A 396 -4.39 -16.05 3.19
C ARG A 396 -3.26 -15.07 3.47
N ALA A 397 -2.56 -14.59 2.45
CA ALA A 397 -1.53 -13.57 2.62
C ALA A 397 -2.12 -12.24 3.09
N PHE A 398 -3.25 -11.81 2.51
CA PHE A 398 -3.93 -10.59 2.93
C PHE A 398 -4.49 -10.70 4.36
N GLU A 399 -5.10 -11.84 4.71
CA GLU A 399 -5.53 -12.09 6.10
C GLU A 399 -4.35 -12.06 7.09
N HIS A 400 -3.21 -12.65 6.72
CA HIS A 400 -2.01 -12.62 7.53
C HIS A 400 -1.47 -11.19 7.70
N PHE A 401 -1.48 -10.38 6.64
CA PHE A 401 -1.11 -8.97 6.72
C PHE A 401 -1.97 -8.21 7.74
N LEU A 402 -3.30 -8.33 7.62
CA LEU A 402 -4.25 -7.67 8.51
C LEU A 402 -4.06 -8.06 9.98
N ARG A 403 -3.65 -9.31 10.24
CA ARG A 403 -3.55 -9.86 11.59
C ARG A 403 -2.18 -9.69 12.25
N PHE A 404 -1.13 -9.84 11.47
CA PHE A 404 0.24 -9.94 11.97
C PHE A 404 1.18 -9.05 11.19
N GLY A 405 1.08 -9.02 9.86
CA GLY A 405 2.07 -8.35 9.02
C GLY A 405 2.29 -6.88 9.36
N LEU A 406 1.21 -6.14 9.61
CA LEU A 406 1.31 -4.73 9.95
C LEU A 406 1.99 -4.50 11.31
N GLU A 407 1.55 -5.21 12.35
CA GLU A 407 2.12 -5.09 13.69
C GLU A 407 3.55 -5.63 13.78
N GLU A 408 3.88 -6.68 13.02
CA GLU A 408 5.25 -7.21 12.89
C GLU A 408 6.16 -6.32 12.03
N ASN A 409 5.65 -5.21 11.49
CA ASN A 409 6.38 -4.29 10.60
C ASN A 409 7.00 -5.03 9.39
N ARG A 410 6.25 -5.98 8.82
CA ARG A 410 6.68 -6.70 7.62
C ARG A 410 6.55 -5.81 6.38
N PRO A 411 7.48 -5.88 5.41
CA PRO A 411 7.38 -5.10 4.17
C PRO A 411 6.16 -5.55 3.35
N PHE A 412 5.19 -4.65 3.14
CA PHE A 412 3.91 -4.94 2.48
C PHE A 412 3.55 -4.02 1.31
N SER A 413 4.32 -2.96 1.12
CA SER A 413 4.21 -2.03 0.02
C SER A 413 5.61 -1.57 -0.36
N GLN A 414 5.88 -1.43 -1.65
CA GLN A 414 7.15 -0.89 -2.11
C GLN A 414 7.31 0.60 -1.78
N PHE A 415 6.19 1.32 -1.69
CA PHE A 415 6.17 2.78 -1.62
C PHE A 415 5.63 3.33 -0.32
N PHE A 416 5.33 2.46 0.62
CA PHE A 416 5.06 2.80 2.00
C PHE A 416 5.94 1.94 2.89
N ASP A 417 6.88 2.57 3.60
CA ASP A 417 7.70 1.96 4.62
C ASP A 417 7.31 2.57 5.96
N LEU A 418 6.77 1.72 6.85
CA LEU A 418 6.21 2.17 8.11
C LEU A 418 7.28 2.71 9.07
N ASN A 419 8.48 2.13 9.08
CA ASN A 419 9.58 2.61 9.91
C ASN A 419 10.07 3.96 9.39
N TYR A 420 10.28 4.07 8.08
CA TYR A 420 10.65 5.33 7.43
C TYR A 420 9.61 6.40 7.75
N TYR A 421 8.33 6.09 7.56
CA TYR A 421 7.23 7.01 7.81
C TYR A 421 7.20 7.47 9.28
N LYS A 422 7.38 6.58 10.26
CA LYS A 422 7.44 6.97 11.68
C LYS A 422 8.70 7.76 12.03
N ASN A 423 9.84 7.39 11.46
CA ASN A 423 11.12 8.05 11.77
C ASN A 423 11.16 9.47 11.23
N ASN A 424 10.66 9.70 10.01
CA ASN A 424 10.57 11.02 9.37
C ASN A 424 9.45 11.89 9.97
N ASN A 425 8.59 11.32 10.82
CA ASN A 425 7.49 12.04 11.44
C ASN A 425 7.58 11.89 12.97
N PRO A 426 8.36 12.76 13.65
CA PRO A 426 8.62 12.65 15.09
C PRO A 426 7.35 12.57 15.96
N ASP A 427 6.26 13.20 15.53
CA ASP A 427 4.94 13.15 16.18
C ASP A 427 4.31 11.74 16.18
N LEU A 428 4.72 10.87 15.25
CA LEU A 428 4.19 9.51 15.10
C LEU A 428 5.05 8.44 15.79
N ARG A 429 6.27 8.76 16.26
CA ARG A 429 7.20 7.78 16.84
C ARG A 429 6.61 7.01 18.05
N GLY A 430 5.64 7.61 18.76
CA GLY A 430 4.94 6.99 19.89
C GLY A 430 3.72 6.13 19.54
N LEU A 431 3.30 6.08 18.27
CA LEU A 431 2.13 5.33 17.83
C LEU A 431 2.44 3.84 17.58
N THR A 432 1.42 3.00 17.76
CA THR A 432 1.45 1.61 17.26
C THR A 432 1.55 1.58 15.74
N ASN A 433 1.91 0.42 15.19
CA ASN A 433 2.10 0.26 13.75
C ASN A 433 0.78 0.44 12.99
N GLU A 434 -0.31 -0.13 13.50
CA GLU A 434 -1.67 0.10 12.99
C GLU A 434 -2.07 1.58 13.04
N GLN A 435 -1.79 2.27 14.15
CA GLN A 435 -2.13 3.71 14.28
C GLN A 435 -1.34 4.58 13.30
N ALA A 436 -0.05 4.33 13.12
CA ALA A 436 0.78 5.09 12.19
C ALA A 436 0.37 4.84 10.73
N PHE A 437 0.04 3.60 10.36
CA PHE A 437 -0.47 3.29 9.03
C PHE A 437 -1.86 3.89 8.78
N ARG A 438 -2.76 3.85 9.77
CA ARG A 438 -4.05 4.53 9.71
C ARG A 438 -3.88 6.04 9.57
N HIS A 439 -2.96 6.64 10.32
CA HIS A 439 -2.62 8.06 10.16
C HIS A 439 -2.19 8.38 8.73
N PHE A 440 -1.36 7.54 8.11
CA PHE A 440 -0.95 7.75 6.72
C PHE A 440 -2.13 7.80 5.74
N ILE A 441 -3.04 6.83 5.85
CA ILE A 441 -4.23 6.73 4.99
C ILE A 441 -5.18 7.91 5.24
N ASP A 442 -5.45 8.25 6.51
CA ASP A 442 -6.49 9.22 6.86
C ASP A 442 -6.03 10.68 6.76
N TYR A 443 -4.71 10.95 6.90
CA TYR A 443 -4.16 12.30 6.98
C TYR A 443 -2.82 12.46 6.26
N GLY A 444 -1.92 11.50 6.43
CA GLY A 444 -0.52 11.65 6.05
C GLY A 444 -0.30 11.96 4.58
N ILE A 445 -1.01 11.24 3.70
CA ILE A 445 -0.88 11.49 2.26
C ILE A 445 -1.39 12.88 1.88
N ASP A 446 -2.52 13.31 2.45
CA ASP A 446 -3.12 14.62 2.22
C ASP A 446 -2.30 15.77 2.81
N GLU A 447 -1.55 15.51 3.87
CA GLU A 447 -0.55 16.43 4.44
C GLU A 447 0.72 16.51 3.58
N GLY A 448 0.85 15.66 2.55
CA GLY A 448 2.04 15.58 1.70
C GLY A 448 3.23 14.90 2.38
N ARG A 449 3.01 14.17 3.48
CA ARG A 449 4.07 13.44 4.19
C ARG A 449 4.62 12.35 3.29
N ARG A 450 5.93 12.12 3.38
CA ARG A 450 6.67 11.17 2.54
C ARG A 450 6.49 9.73 3.06
N PRO A 451 5.79 8.83 2.32
CA PRO A 451 5.52 7.46 2.78
C PRO A 451 6.72 6.51 2.69
N SER A 452 7.69 6.81 1.83
CA SER A 452 8.91 6.03 1.67
C SER A 452 10.01 6.90 1.06
N ILE A 453 11.25 6.42 1.16
CA ILE A 453 12.38 6.98 0.41
C ILE A 453 12.08 7.06 -1.10
N LEU A 454 11.34 6.10 -1.66
CA LEU A 454 11.07 5.98 -3.09
C LEU A 454 10.02 6.95 -3.62
N PHE A 455 9.08 7.41 -2.79
CA PHE A 455 7.98 8.26 -3.23
C PHE A 455 7.78 9.45 -2.29
N ASN A 456 7.74 10.67 -2.87
CA ASN A 456 7.38 11.90 -2.19
C ASN A 456 6.25 12.58 -2.99
N PRO A 457 5.03 12.72 -2.44
CA PRO A 457 3.88 13.24 -3.19
C PRO A 457 4.08 14.68 -3.65
N VAL A 458 4.71 15.52 -2.81
CA VAL A 458 5.01 16.92 -3.14
C VAL A 458 5.99 16.98 -4.31
N PHE A 459 7.06 16.19 -4.25
CA PHE A 459 8.06 16.12 -5.30
C PHE A 459 7.48 15.57 -6.61
N TYR A 460 6.70 14.49 -6.52
CA TYR A 460 6.11 13.83 -7.68
C TYR A 460 5.21 14.80 -8.46
N LEU A 461 4.29 15.50 -7.79
CA LEU A 461 3.40 16.44 -8.47
C LEU A 461 4.16 17.66 -9.04
N ALA A 462 5.20 18.13 -8.34
CA ALA A 462 5.99 19.28 -8.78
C ALA A 462 6.89 18.96 -10.00
N ASN A 463 7.41 17.73 -10.10
CA ASN A 463 8.38 17.34 -11.14
C ASN A 463 7.76 16.60 -12.33
N ASN A 464 6.43 16.50 -12.40
CA ASN A 464 5.70 15.88 -13.50
C ASN A 464 4.72 16.90 -14.12
N PRO A 465 5.12 17.64 -15.17
CA PRO A 465 4.34 18.77 -15.72
C PRO A 465 2.92 18.42 -16.15
N ASP A 466 2.70 17.19 -16.66
CA ASP A 466 1.38 16.72 -17.07
C ASP A 466 0.44 16.47 -15.87
N LEU A 467 0.99 16.15 -14.69
CA LEU A 467 0.23 16.01 -13.44
C LEU A 467 0.00 17.36 -12.78
N LEU A 468 1.02 18.23 -12.78
CA LEU A 468 0.90 19.60 -12.30
C LEU A 468 -0.23 20.37 -13.02
N ALA A 469 -0.37 20.15 -14.33
CA ALA A 469 -1.44 20.72 -15.13
C ALA A 469 -2.85 20.23 -14.72
N LYS A 470 -2.96 19.01 -14.18
CA LYS A 470 -4.23 18.43 -13.70
C LYS A 470 -4.61 18.92 -12.29
N ARG A 471 -3.67 19.48 -11.52
CA ARG A 471 -3.87 19.94 -10.13
C ARG A 471 -4.43 18.84 -9.22
N LEU A 472 -3.86 17.65 -9.33
CA LEU A 472 -4.24 16.50 -8.51
C LEU A 472 -4.00 16.78 -7.02
N THR A 473 -4.79 16.14 -6.15
CA THR A 473 -4.44 16.02 -4.73
C THR A 473 -3.21 15.13 -4.56
N PHE A 474 -2.63 15.13 -3.35
CA PHE A 474 -1.51 14.23 -3.06
C PHE A 474 -1.93 12.75 -3.08
N GLU A 475 -3.15 12.44 -2.61
CA GLU A 475 -3.74 11.09 -2.74
C GLU A 475 -3.89 10.67 -4.20
N GLU A 476 -4.49 11.51 -5.05
CA GLU A 476 -4.61 11.25 -6.49
C GLU A 476 -3.25 11.09 -7.17
N GLY A 477 -2.24 11.85 -6.74
CA GLY A 477 -0.86 11.71 -7.19
C GLY A 477 -0.24 10.37 -6.79
N PHE A 478 -0.52 9.90 -5.56
CA PHE A 478 -0.08 8.59 -5.10
C PHE A 478 -0.78 7.46 -5.87
N GLU A 479 -2.08 7.56 -6.11
CA GLU A 479 -2.80 6.60 -6.96
C GLU A 479 -2.23 6.55 -8.38
N ASP A 480 -2.02 7.70 -9.02
CA ASP A 480 -1.45 7.80 -10.36
C ASP A 480 -0.08 7.11 -10.42
N PHE A 481 0.77 7.34 -9.42
CA PHE A 481 2.07 6.69 -9.31
C PHE A 481 1.96 5.17 -9.11
N GLN A 482 1.03 4.72 -8.26
CA GLN A 482 0.80 3.29 -8.02
C GLN A 482 0.28 2.56 -9.26
N ILE A 483 -0.42 3.26 -10.16
CA ILE A 483 -0.97 2.70 -11.40
C ILE A 483 0.03 2.81 -12.57
N SER A 484 0.70 3.96 -12.72
CA SER A 484 1.43 4.34 -13.94
C SER A 484 2.91 4.69 -13.71
N GLY A 485 3.34 4.89 -12.47
CA GLY A 485 4.67 5.41 -12.13
C GLY A 485 5.84 4.51 -12.53
N PHE A 486 5.59 3.21 -12.72
CA PHE A 486 6.57 2.26 -13.22
C PHE A 486 6.51 1.99 -14.71
N THR A 487 5.35 2.18 -15.33
CA THR A 487 5.19 1.98 -16.79
C THR A 487 5.65 3.23 -17.55
N VAL A 488 5.54 4.39 -16.90
CA VAL A 488 6.10 5.66 -17.36
C VAL A 488 7.20 6.05 -16.38
N PRO A 489 8.49 6.03 -16.76
CA PRO A 489 9.58 6.41 -15.87
C PRO A 489 9.42 7.88 -15.46
N ARG A 490 8.87 8.11 -14.28
CA ARG A 490 8.64 9.44 -13.71
C ARG A 490 9.53 9.67 -12.48
N PRO A 491 10.07 10.89 -12.30
CA PRO A 491 10.74 11.25 -11.07
C PRO A 491 9.69 11.30 -9.94
N ALA A 492 9.82 10.41 -8.95
CA ALA A 492 8.83 10.19 -7.90
C ALA A 492 9.30 10.61 -6.51
N SER A 493 10.60 10.79 -6.36
CA SER A 493 11.22 11.44 -5.22
C SER A 493 12.60 11.93 -5.63
N ILE A 494 13.23 12.73 -4.77
CA ILE A 494 14.63 13.11 -4.98
C ILE A 494 15.55 11.87 -5.02
N PHE A 495 15.13 10.75 -4.42
CA PHE A 495 15.78 9.44 -4.48
C PHE A 495 15.33 8.55 -5.66
N PHE A 496 14.12 8.70 -6.20
CA PHE A 496 13.66 7.93 -7.37
C PHE A 496 13.51 8.83 -8.60
N ASP A 497 14.57 8.89 -9.41
CA ASP A 497 14.69 9.70 -10.63
C ASP A 497 15.25 8.77 -11.71
N PRO A 498 14.37 8.25 -12.58
CA PRO A 498 14.77 7.37 -13.66
C PRO A 498 15.90 7.91 -14.54
N ASP A 499 16.01 9.23 -14.70
CA ASP A 499 17.05 9.86 -15.55
C ASP A 499 18.46 9.73 -14.96
N THR A 500 18.57 9.37 -13.67
CA THR A 500 19.86 9.14 -13.01
C THR A 500 20.09 7.67 -12.63
N ILE A 501 19.03 6.88 -12.54
CA ILE A 501 19.11 5.44 -12.21
C ILE A 501 19.27 4.60 -13.48
N ALA A 502 18.39 4.79 -14.47
CA ALA A 502 18.38 3.97 -15.70
C ALA A 502 19.72 3.96 -16.44
N PRO A 503 20.49 5.07 -16.53
CA PRO A 503 21.79 5.06 -17.20
C PRO A 503 22.86 4.25 -16.46
N LEU A 504 22.67 3.95 -15.18
CA LEU A 504 23.66 3.28 -14.32
C LEU A 504 23.33 1.80 -14.08
N VAL A 505 22.23 1.27 -14.62
CA VAL A 505 21.86 -0.14 -14.51
C VAL A 505 21.59 -0.74 -15.89
N THR A 506 21.86 -2.03 -16.06
CA THR A 506 21.54 -2.72 -17.32
C THR A 506 20.14 -3.32 -17.26
N GLY A 507 19.27 -2.94 -18.20
CA GLY A 507 17.89 -3.45 -18.33
C GLY A 507 16.82 -2.37 -18.09
N PRO A 508 15.59 -2.57 -18.58
CA PRO A 508 14.52 -1.58 -18.41
C PRO A 508 14.05 -1.51 -16.94
N LEU A 509 13.96 -0.29 -16.38
CA LEU A 509 13.38 -0.06 -15.04
C LEU A 509 11.91 -0.50 -14.93
N THR A 510 11.24 -0.66 -16.06
CA THR A 510 9.84 -1.07 -16.15
C THR A 510 9.63 -2.58 -15.98
N ASP A 511 10.69 -3.40 -16.06
CA ASP A 511 10.63 -4.85 -15.82
C ASP A 511 11.80 -5.30 -14.93
N PRO A 512 11.58 -5.46 -13.62
CA PRO A 512 12.59 -5.96 -12.69
C PRO A 512 13.21 -7.30 -13.09
N ASN A 513 12.50 -8.12 -13.90
CA ASN A 513 13.00 -9.41 -14.38
C ASN A 513 13.96 -9.28 -15.56
N LEU A 514 14.22 -8.09 -16.07
CA LEU A 514 15.21 -7.85 -17.12
C LEU A 514 16.41 -7.04 -16.62
N ILE A 515 16.37 -6.59 -15.36
CA ILE A 515 17.46 -5.84 -14.74
C ILE A 515 18.59 -6.79 -14.33
N SER A 516 19.83 -6.36 -14.59
CA SER A 516 21.06 -7.05 -14.21
C SER A 516 21.35 -6.84 -12.72
N LYS A 517 21.11 -7.87 -11.91
CA LYS A 517 21.39 -7.95 -10.47
C LYS A 517 21.55 -9.41 -10.04
N TRP A 518 22.12 -9.65 -8.86
CA TRP A 518 22.06 -10.96 -8.20
C TRP A 518 20.65 -11.22 -7.68
N ARG A 519 19.87 -12.08 -8.34
CA ARG A 519 18.45 -12.35 -8.02
C ARG A 519 18.26 -13.46 -7.01
N ASP A 520 19.24 -14.36 -6.91
CA ASP A 520 19.28 -15.38 -5.86
C ASP A 520 19.58 -14.79 -4.47
N ILE A 521 19.97 -13.50 -4.40
CA ILE A 521 20.20 -12.76 -3.17
C ILE A 521 18.97 -11.89 -2.85
N PRO A 522 18.14 -12.27 -1.86
CA PRO A 522 17.05 -11.42 -1.40
C PRO A 522 17.60 -10.18 -0.67
N VAL A 523 16.73 -9.20 -0.45
CA VAL A 523 17.01 -8.06 0.45
C VAL A 523 17.39 -8.60 1.85
N GLY A 524 18.48 -8.11 2.42
CA GLY A 524 19.11 -8.63 3.64
C GLY A 524 19.88 -9.94 3.46
N GLY A 525 19.96 -10.47 2.23
CA GLY A 525 20.67 -11.71 1.88
C GLY A 525 22.19 -11.59 1.96
N THR A 526 22.91 -12.67 1.69
CA THR A 526 24.39 -12.71 1.73
C THR A 526 24.98 -13.00 0.36
N LEU A 527 25.78 -12.07 -0.16
CA LEU A 527 26.62 -12.26 -1.34
C LEU A 527 28.08 -12.47 -0.88
N THR A 528 28.69 -13.57 -1.33
CA THR A 528 30.05 -13.92 -0.91
C THR A 528 31.09 -13.46 -1.92
N TYR A 529 32.26 -13.03 -1.45
CA TYR A 529 33.41 -12.75 -2.30
C TYR A 529 34.67 -13.43 -1.77
N SER A 530 35.66 -13.62 -2.64
CA SER A 530 36.94 -14.25 -2.26
C SER A 530 38.10 -13.71 -3.08
N PHE A 531 39.31 -13.80 -2.53
CA PHE A 531 40.54 -13.45 -3.24
C PHE A 531 41.20 -14.71 -3.77
N VAL A 532 41.40 -14.77 -5.09
CA VAL A 532 42.12 -15.90 -5.69
C VAL A 532 43.50 -16.02 -5.06
N THR A 533 43.89 -17.25 -4.71
CA THR A 533 45.18 -17.58 -4.14
C THR A 533 46.05 -18.28 -5.18
N THR A 534 47.36 -18.28 -4.95
CA THR A 534 48.28 -19.10 -5.76
C THR A 534 47.84 -20.58 -5.82
N ALA A 535 47.22 -21.10 -4.75
CA ALA A 535 46.74 -22.47 -4.67
C ALA A 535 45.35 -22.69 -5.28
N SER A 536 44.63 -21.65 -5.67
CA SER A 536 43.24 -21.74 -6.17
C SER A 536 43.04 -21.11 -7.54
N ALA A 537 44.08 -20.50 -8.11
CA ALA A 537 44.08 -19.96 -9.48
C ALA A 537 43.64 -21.00 -10.52
N PHE A 538 43.98 -22.28 -10.32
CA PHE A 538 43.58 -23.36 -11.23
C PHE A 538 42.07 -23.67 -11.21
N LEU A 539 41.32 -23.15 -10.23
CA LEU A 539 39.87 -23.29 -10.12
C LEU A 539 39.13 -22.20 -10.90
N TYR A 540 39.84 -21.28 -11.54
CA TYR A 540 39.20 -20.25 -12.36
C TYR A 540 38.70 -20.88 -13.67
N GLU A 541 37.43 -20.64 -14.00
CA GLU A 541 36.73 -21.32 -15.10
C GLU A 541 36.53 -20.40 -16.34
N GLY A 542 37.05 -19.16 -16.31
CA GLY A 542 36.97 -18.22 -17.43
C GLY A 542 38.09 -18.37 -18.48
N PRO A 543 37.98 -17.67 -19.63
CA PRO A 543 38.95 -17.73 -20.73
C PRO A 543 40.30 -17.06 -20.46
N GLU A 544 40.40 -16.28 -19.38
CA GLU A 544 41.57 -15.48 -19.03
C GLU A 544 42.75 -16.35 -18.61
N SER A 545 43.95 -15.90 -18.97
CA SER A 545 45.18 -16.61 -18.67
C SER A 545 45.98 -15.88 -17.58
N ASN A 546 46.98 -16.57 -17.02
CA ASN A 546 47.85 -16.04 -15.97
C ASN A 546 47.10 -15.51 -14.73
N VAL A 547 46.01 -16.19 -14.36
CA VAL A 547 45.25 -15.89 -13.15
C VAL A 547 46.17 -15.96 -11.92
N ALA A 548 46.20 -14.88 -11.14
CA ALA A 548 47.10 -14.76 -10.00
C ALA A 548 46.47 -14.00 -8.82
N GLU A 549 47.07 -14.22 -7.65
CA GLU A 549 46.66 -13.60 -6.39
C GLU A 549 47.01 -12.12 -6.32
N VAL A 550 46.08 -11.31 -5.80
CA VAL A 550 46.28 -9.88 -5.56
C VAL A 550 47.10 -9.62 -4.28
N SER A 551 47.78 -8.47 -4.21
CA SER A 551 48.62 -8.12 -3.07
C SER A 551 47.79 -7.86 -1.79
N PRO A 552 48.36 -8.03 -0.58
CA PRO A 552 47.65 -7.77 0.68
C PRO A 552 47.01 -6.38 0.77
N GLN A 553 47.71 -5.34 0.30
CA GLN A 553 47.18 -3.97 0.30
C GLN A 553 45.95 -3.82 -0.60
N ILE A 554 45.92 -4.48 -1.77
CA ILE A 554 44.75 -4.49 -2.65
C ILE A 554 43.58 -5.20 -1.96
N LYS A 555 43.84 -6.32 -1.25
CA LYS A 555 42.79 -7.01 -0.47
C LYS A 555 42.19 -6.09 0.58
N ASP A 556 43.01 -5.34 1.31
CA ASP A 556 42.55 -4.41 2.34
C ASP A 556 41.73 -3.26 1.76
N ASN A 557 42.16 -2.69 0.62
CA ASN A 557 41.39 -1.69 -0.10
C ASN A 557 40.03 -2.23 -0.55
N ILE A 558 39.98 -3.42 -1.14
CA ILE A 558 38.72 -4.05 -1.60
C ILE A 558 37.81 -4.39 -0.42
N ARG A 559 38.33 -4.89 0.70
CA ARG A 559 37.54 -5.12 1.92
C ARG A 559 36.89 -3.83 2.43
N ASN A 560 37.63 -2.72 2.39
CA ASN A 560 37.08 -1.42 2.77
C ASN A 560 35.96 -1.00 1.82
N ILE A 561 36.16 -1.15 0.51
CA ILE A 561 35.16 -0.85 -0.52
C ILE A 561 33.90 -1.73 -0.36
N MET A 562 34.06 -3.04 -0.17
CA MET A 562 32.95 -3.96 0.08
C MET A 562 32.16 -3.54 1.33
N ARG A 563 32.86 -3.10 2.39
CA ARG A 563 32.18 -2.55 3.58
C ARG A 563 31.39 -1.29 3.26
N GLN A 564 32.00 -0.33 2.56
CA GLN A 564 31.32 0.92 2.17
C GLN A 564 30.06 0.65 1.33
N PHE A 565 30.09 -0.30 0.40
CA PHE A 565 28.87 -0.71 -0.30
C PHE A 565 27.87 -1.35 0.66
N ALA A 566 28.26 -2.33 1.48
CA ALA A 566 27.36 -2.98 2.45
C ALA A 566 26.75 -2.03 3.50
N GLU A 567 27.42 -0.92 3.82
CA GLU A 567 26.89 0.15 4.67
C GLU A 567 25.74 0.89 3.98
N THR A 568 25.70 0.94 2.65
CA THR A 568 24.71 1.71 1.87
C THR A 568 23.59 0.87 1.30
N ILE A 569 23.81 -0.41 0.97
CA ILE A 569 22.79 -1.29 0.37
C ILE A 569 22.41 -2.46 1.27
N ASN A 570 21.18 -2.93 1.16
CA ASN A 570 20.63 -3.97 2.03
C ASN A 570 21.00 -5.38 1.54
N ILE A 571 22.29 -5.66 1.41
CA ILE A 571 22.86 -7.01 1.26
C ILE A 571 24.15 -7.13 2.07
N ASN A 572 24.42 -8.32 2.58
CA ASN A 572 25.65 -8.61 3.31
C ASN A 572 26.74 -9.04 2.33
N LEU A 573 27.87 -8.32 2.29
CA LEU A 573 29.05 -8.69 1.50
C LEU A 573 30.07 -9.40 2.39
N VAL A 574 30.22 -10.72 2.20
CA VAL A 574 31.00 -11.58 3.12
C VAL A 574 32.19 -12.23 2.42
N GLU A 575 33.39 -11.99 2.95
CA GLU A 575 34.61 -12.68 2.49
C GLU A 575 34.57 -14.17 2.90
N VAL A 576 34.82 -15.06 1.94
CA VAL A 576 34.99 -16.50 2.17
C VAL A 576 36.37 -16.97 1.69
N PRO A 577 36.91 -18.09 2.20
CA PRO A 577 38.14 -18.67 1.66
C PRO A 577 37.99 -18.97 0.16
N ASP A 578 39.06 -18.87 -0.61
CA ASP A 578 39.07 -19.25 -2.04
C ASP A 578 39.71 -20.63 -2.21
N ARG A 579 38.97 -21.71 -1.94
CA ARG A 579 39.40 -23.12 -2.10
C ARG A 579 38.22 -24.10 -2.04
N PRO A 580 38.22 -25.22 -2.79
CA PRO A 580 37.06 -26.11 -2.81
C PRO A 580 36.73 -26.66 -1.41
N PRO A 581 35.45 -26.75 -1.04
CA PRO A 581 34.25 -26.42 -1.82
C PRO A 581 33.82 -24.94 -1.74
N ASN A 582 34.59 -24.08 -1.06
CA ASN A 582 34.22 -22.70 -0.75
C ASN A 582 34.98 -21.74 -1.70
N VAL A 583 34.30 -21.15 -2.66
CA VAL A 583 34.78 -19.94 -3.36
C VAL A 583 33.71 -18.87 -3.23
N GLY A 584 34.10 -17.62 -3.33
CA GLY A 584 33.15 -16.51 -3.40
C GLY A 584 32.36 -16.57 -4.69
N ARG A 585 31.15 -16.02 -4.66
CA ARG A 585 30.35 -15.77 -5.87
C ARG A 585 30.98 -14.68 -6.74
N ILE A 586 31.70 -13.75 -6.11
CA ILE A 586 32.60 -12.79 -6.75
C ILE A 586 34.04 -13.17 -6.39
N ARG A 587 34.89 -13.41 -7.38
CA ARG A 587 36.32 -13.67 -7.19
C ARG A 587 37.13 -12.48 -7.68
N ILE A 588 38.13 -12.11 -6.90
CA ILE A 588 39.05 -11.02 -7.21
C ILE A 588 40.42 -11.60 -7.57
N LEU A 589 40.94 -11.22 -8.74
CA LEU A 589 42.18 -11.77 -9.28
C LEU A 589 42.95 -10.79 -10.18
N PHE A 590 44.24 -11.07 -10.38
CA PHE A 590 44.97 -10.58 -11.55
C PHE A 590 44.74 -11.51 -12.75
N SER A 591 44.71 -10.94 -13.96
CA SER A 591 44.73 -11.70 -15.22
C SER A 591 45.40 -10.88 -16.34
N ASP A 592 45.73 -11.51 -17.47
CA ASP A 592 46.41 -10.85 -18.57
C ASP A 592 45.50 -10.08 -19.55
N LEU A 593 44.22 -10.48 -19.66
CA LEU A 593 43.26 -9.87 -20.58
C LEU A 593 43.14 -8.34 -20.42
N PRO A 594 43.02 -7.76 -19.20
CA PRO A 594 42.96 -6.30 -19.04
C PRO A 594 44.12 -5.57 -19.70
N GLY A 595 45.36 -6.08 -19.54
CA GLY A 595 46.55 -5.48 -20.14
C GLY A 595 46.54 -5.56 -21.67
N SER A 596 46.03 -6.66 -22.23
CA SER A 596 45.89 -6.80 -23.69
C SER A 596 44.86 -5.83 -24.31
N LEU A 597 43.90 -5.37 -23.50
CA LEU A 597 42.88 -4.40 -23.88
C LEU A 597 43.22 -2.96 -23.49
N ASN A 598 44.42 -2.72 -22.94
CA ASN A 598 44.84 -1.43 -22.38
C ASN A 598 43.89 -0.89 -21.30
N LEU A 599 43.40 -1.77 -20.44
CA LEU A 599 42.53 -1.46 -19.31
C LEU A 599 43.28 -1.63 -17.98
N SER A 600 42.94 -0.81 -16.96
CA SER A 600 43.41 -1.06 -15.60
C SER A 600 42.76 -2.32 -15.00
N GLY A 601 41.51 -2.58 -15.35
CA GLY A 601 40.76 -3.77 -14.96
C GLY A 601 39.41 -3.83 -15.67
N TYR A 602 38.68 -4.92 -15.51
CA TYR A 602 37.28 -5.02 -15.93
C TYR A 602 36.51 -6.01 -15.04
N VAL A 603 35.19 -5.99 -15.21
CA VAL A 603 34.24 -6.86 -14.53
C VAL A 603 33.10 -7.18 -15.48
N LEU A 604 32.55 -8.39 -15.37
CA LEU A 604 31.28 -8.74 -16.02
C LEU A 604 30.15 -8.54 -15.02
N GLY A 605 29.04 -7.95 -15.45
CA GLY A 605 27.87 -7.75 -14.59
C GLY A 605 27.29 -9.06 -14.03
N PRO A 606 26.42 -8.98 -13.01
CA PRO A 606 25.86 -10.14 -12.33
C PRO A 606 24.97 -11.00 -13.25
N THR A 607 24.97 -12.31 -13.03
CA THR A 607 24.01 -13.25 -13.64
C THR A 607 23.82 -14.46 -12.75
N ASP A 608 22.59 -14.99 -12.73
CA ASP A 608 22.26 -16.23 -12.02
C ASP A 608 22.13 -17.44 -12.95
N SER A 609 22.47 -17.26 -14.23
CA SER A 609 22.46 -18.33 -15.22
C SER A 609 23.44 -19.46 -14.84
N PRO A 610 22.95 -20.71 -14.72
CA PRO A 610 23.83 -21.85 -14.43
C PRO A 610 24.92 -22.01 -15.50
N GLY A 611 26.19 -22.08 -15.08
CA GLY A 611 27.35 -22.24 -15.98
C GLY A 611 28.12 -20.95 -16.28
N ASP A 612 27.64 -19.80 -15.82
CA ASP A 612 28.31 -18.49 -15.98
C ASP A 612 29.07 -18.07 -14.71
N GLY A 613 29.83 -18.99 -14.11
CA GLY A 613 30.54 -18.80 -12.83
C GLY A 613 31.69 -17.77 -12.83
N ARG A 614 31.81 -16.97 -13.90
CA ARG A 614 32.79 -15.87 -14.07
C ARG A 614 32.16 -14.49 -13.95
N ASN A 615 30.83 -14.40 -14.00
CA ASN A 615 30.12 -13.13 -13.87
C ASN A 615 30.27 -12.60 -12.45
N GLY A 616 30.47 -11.30 -12.31
CA GLY A 616 30.85 -10.66 -11.05
C GLY A 616 32.34 -10.73 -10.73
N ASP A 617 33.14 -11.60 -11.36
CA ASP A 617 34.57 -11.68 -11.08
C ASP A 617 35.29 -10.40 -11.51
N ILE A 618 36.19 -9.93 -10.66
CA ILE A 618 36.93 -8.69 -10.82
C ILE A 618 38.35 -8.99 -11.29
N HIS A 619 38.66 -8.54 -12.49
CA HIS A 619 39.94 -8.76 -13.15
C HIS A 619 40.79 -7.51 -13.11
N LEU A 620 41.93 -7.58 -12.42
CA LEU A 620 42.89 -6.49 -12.33
C LEU A 620 44.06 -6.72 -13.29
N ASN A 621 44.62 -5.63 -13.83
CA ASN A 621 45.81 -5.67 -14.66
C ASN A 621 47.09 -5.74 -13.79
N PRO A 622 47.91 -6.80 -13.88
CA PRO A 622 49.14 -6.93 -13.12
C PRO A 622 50.25 -5.96 -13.56
N GLN A 623 50.07 -5.18 -14.62
CA GLN A 623 51.04 -4.19 -15.08
C GLN A 623 50.89 -2.82 -14.39
N VAL A 624 49.74 -2.53 -13.77
CA VAL A 624 49.45 -1.25 -13.08
C VAL A 624 49.17 -1.44 -11.58
N VAL A 625 49.77 -2.45 -10.96
CA VAL A 625 49.63 -2.78 -9.53
C VAL A 625 49.85 -1.57 -8.61
N ASN A 626 50.79 -0.70 -8.97
CA ASN A 626 51.13 0.50 -8.20
C ASN A 626 49.98 1.52 -8.11
N GLU A 627 48.96 1.41 -8.95
CA GLU A 627 47.75 2.23 -8.87
C GLU A 627 46.81 1.70 -7.78
N PHE A 628 46.53 0.39 -7.75
CA PHE A 628 45.55 -0.23 -6.85
C PHE A 628 45.99 -0.33 -5.39
N VAL A 629 47.29 -0.24 -5.11
CA VAL A 629 47.83 -0.25 -3.74
C VAL A 629 47.68 1.09 -3.02
N GLN A 630 47.35 2.17 -3.75
CA GLN A 630 47.13 3.48 -3.16
C GLN A 630 45.79 3.51 -2.40
N GLY A 631 45.72 4.30 -1.33
CA GLY A 631 44.54 4.40 -0.47
C GLY A 631 43.42 5.26 -1.05
N THR A 632 42.50 5.68 -0.19
CA THR A 632 41.38 6.58 -0.52
C THR A 632 41.86 7.84 -1.24
N GLY A 633 40.99 8.42 -2.08
CA GLY A 633 41.30 9.62 -2.85
C GLY A 633 42.25 9.42 -4.03
N SER A 634 42.71 8.19 -4.29
CA SER A 634 43.58 7.85 -5.43
C SER A 634 42.79 7.30 -6.63
N PHE A 635 43.37 7.42 -7.84
CA PHE A 635 42.78 6.88 -9.06
C PHE A 635 42.51 5.39 -8.96
N GLY A 636 43.50 4.61 -8.51
CA GLY A 636 43.38 3.17 -8.40
C GLY A 636 42.32 2.72 -7.39
N TYR A 637 42.15 3.45 -6.29
CA TYR A 637 41.07 3.19 -5.33
C TYR A 637 39.69 3.44 -5.95
N GLN A 638 39.52 4.55 -6.69
CA GLN A 638 38.28 4.81 -7.42
C GLN A 638 38.03 3.76 -8.53
N THR A 639 39.07 3.26 -9.20
CA THR A 639 38.93 2.14 -10.14
C THR A 639 38.44 0.87 -9.44
N LEU A 640 38.90 0.58 -8.22
CA LEU A 640 38.37 -0.54 -7.44
C LEU A 640 36.90 -0.32 -7.06
N LEU A 641 36.50 0.90 -6.69
CA LEU A 641 35.09 1.26 -6.45
C LEU A 641 34.22 1.00 -7.69
N PHE A 642 34.68 1.45 -8.87
CA PHE A 642 34.05 1.22 -10.16
C PHE A 642 33.85 -0.28 -10.44
N LEU A 643 34.90 -1.09 -10.25
CA LEU A 643 34.84 -2.53 -10.54
C LEU A 643 33.93 -3.30 -9.57
N VAL A 644 33.94 -2.93 -8.28
CA VAL A 644 33.01 -3.52 -7.31
C VAL A 644 31.57 -3.09 -7.61
N GLY A 645 31.34 -1.82 -7.96
CA GLY A 645 30.03 -1.35 -8.41
C GLY A 645 29.51 -2.15 -9.62
N GLY A 646 30.39 -2.44 -10.59
CA GLY A 646 30.06 -3.28 -11.73
C GLY A 646 29.72 -4.74 -11.36
N ALA A 647 30.46 -5.34 -10.41
CA ALA A 647 30.15 -6.67 -9.89
C ALA A 647 28.79 -6.73 -9.17
N LEU A 648 28.32 -5.60 -8.66
CA LEU A 648 27.01 -5.45 -8.03
C LEU A 648 25.92 -5.08 -9.04
N GLY A 649 26.24 -4.79 -10.30
CA GLY A 649 25.25 -4.53 -11.36
C GLY A 649 25.15 -3.09 -11.83
N LEU A 650 26.05 -2.20 -11.39
CA LEU A 650 26.23 -0.92 -12.05
C LEU A 650 26.85 -1.11 -13.44
N THR A 651 26.48 -0.28 -14.39
CA THR A 651 27.12 -0.27 -15.71
C THR A 651 27.88 1.02 -15.94
N ASP A 652 29.00 0.90 -16.63
CA ASP A 652 29.65 2.06 -17.23
C ASP A 652 28.95 2.43 -18.54
N TYR A 653 29.08 3.70 -18.87
CA TYR A 653 28.46 4.28 -20.06
C TYR A 653 29.24 3.99 -21.36
N GLY A 654 30.54 3.64 -21.26
CA GLY A 654 31.42 3.46 -22.41
C GLY A 654 31.19 2.16 -23.18
N SER A 655 30.79 1.10 -22.48
CA SER A 655 30.55 -0.23 -23.05
C SER A 655 29.30 -0.31 -23.95
N LEU A 656 28.29 0.56 -23.72
CA LEU A 656 27.07 0.64 -24.52
C LEU A 656 27.23 1.41 -25.85
N ARG A 657 28.25 2.28 -25.95
CA ARG A 657 28.53 3.09 -27.16
C ARG A 657 29.12 2.27 -28.32
N GLY A 658 29.63 1.08 -28.04
CA GLY A 658 30.43 0.30 -28.97
C GLY A 658 29.71 -0.78 -29.75
N GLN A 659 28.46 -1.15 -29.40
CA GLN A 659 27.85 -2.36 -29.96
C GLN A 659 26.88 -2.10 -31.11
N ASP A 660 26.04 -1.07 -31.05
CA ASP A 660 25.09 -0.81 -32.13
C ASP A 660 24.99 0.69 -32.38
N GLY A 661 25.43 1.13 -33.56
CA GLY A 661 25.35 2.53 -33.99
C GLY A 661 23.93 3.09 -34.12
N GLN A 662 22.91 2.48 -33.50
CA GLN A 662 21.55 2.99 -33.34
C GLN A 662 20.90 2.51 -32.03
N ASN A 663 20.24 3.46 -31.34
CA ASN A 663 19.18 3.33 -30.32
C ASN A 663 19.53 3.30 -28.82
N ALA A 664 19.61 4.50 -28.23
CA ALA A 664 18.62 5.02 -27.26
C ALA A 664 18.42 4.29 -25.91
N ALA A 665 19.48 3.97 -25.16
CA ALA A 665 19.37 3.96 -23.70
C ALA A 665 19.43 5.41 -23.18
N PRO A 666 18.76 5.78 -22.07
CA PRO A 666 18.83 7.14 -21.55
C PRO A 666 20.28 7.48 -21.17
N ASP A 667 20.80 8.57 -21.72
CA ASP A 667 22.11 9.11 -21.36
C ASP A 667 22.01 9.80 -19.99
N LEU A 668 22.95 9.56 -19.08
CA LEU A 668 23.10 10.45 -17.93
C LEU A 668 23.41 11.86 -18.49
N PRO A 669 22.66 12.91 -18.12
CA PRO A 669 22.92 14.25 -18.64
C PRO A 669 24.39 14.63 -18.46
N LEU A 670 25.04 15.24 -19.46
CA LEU A 670 26.50 15.48 -19.44
C LEU A 670 27.00 16.24 -18.21
N ALA A 671 26.21 17.18 -17.67
CA ALA A 671 26.55 17.90 -16.44
C ALA A 671 26.51 17.00 -15.18
N LYS A 672 25.78 15.89 -15.24
CA LYS A 672 25.61 14.90 -14.18
C LYS A 672 26.65 13.76 -14.27
N ASP A 673 27.22 13.49 -15.44
CA ASP A 673 28.24 12.44 -15.67
C ASP A 673 29.65 12.88 -15.25
N ASN A 674 29.91 12.82 -13.94
CA ASN A 674 31.21 13.12 -13.35
C ASN A 674 31.38 12.42 -11.99
N ASN A 675 32.62 12.37 -11.47
CA ASN A 675 32.96 11.61 -10.26
C ASN A 675 32.56 12.27 -8.94
N THR A 676 31.89 13.44 -8.97
CA THR A 676 31.16 13.94 -7.79
C THR A 676 29.82 13.21 -7.62
N ASN A 677 29.29 12.65 -8.71
CA ASN A 677 27.97 12.04 -8.73
C ASN A 677 28.02 10.52 -8.85
N THR A 678 28.94 9.96 -9.65
CA THR A 678 29.08 8.52 -9.87
C THR A 678 30.53 8.13 -10.13
N VAL A 679 31.01 7.03 -9.53
CA VAL A 679 32.32 6.45 -9.86
C VAL A 679 32.33 5.77 -11.23
N MET A 680 31.16 5.50 -11.82
CA MET A 680 30.99 4.85 -13.13
C MET A 680 31.32 5.77 -14.32
N THR A 681 31.60 7.05 -14.06
CA THR A 681 31.99 7.99 -15.10
C THR A 681 33.31 7.59 -15.76
N LEU A 682 33.41 7.81 -17.08
CA LEU A 682 34.64 7.64 -17.85
C LEU A 682 35.19 8.97 -18.40
N ASN A 683 34.54 10.11 -18.12
CA ASN A 683 34.83 11.41 -18.74
C ASN A 683 36.01 12.17 -18.10
N PHE A 684 37.16 11.52 -17.90
CA PHE A 684 38.37 12.19 -17.40
C PHE A 684 39.16 12.86 -18.54
N ILE A 685 39.69 14.07 -18.31
CA ILE A 685 40.68 14.68 -19.22
C ILE A 685 42.09 14.23 -18.80
N PRO A 686 42.84 13.52 -19.65
CA PRO A 686 44.25 13.26 -19.39
C PRO A 686 45.03 14.58 -19.24
N GLY A 687 45.62 14.81 -18.08
CA GLY A 687 46.50 15.97 -17.81
C GLY A 687 45.82 17.27 -17.34
N SER A 688 44.49 17.35 -17.34
CA SER A 688 43.74 18.54 -16.84
C SER A 688 42.89 18.24 -15.60
N TYR A 689 42.85 16.97 -15.18
CA TYR A 689 42.23 16.54 -13.94
C TYR A 689 43.13 16.89 -12.74
N ASP A 690 42.53 17.37 -11.65
CA ASP A 690 43.24 17.95 -10.50
C ASP A 690 43.63 16.95 -9.41
N GLY A 691 43.40 15.65 -9.64
CA GLY A 691 43.78 14.55 -8.77
C GLY A 691 42.73 14.14 -7.73
N SER A 692 41.52 14.70 -7.77
CA SER A 692 40.49 14.54 -6.73
C SER A 692 39.57 13.32 -6.88
N PHE A 693 40.06 12.11 -6.61
CA PHE A 693 39.27 10.89 -6.80
C PHE A 693 38.31 10.59 -5.64
N ALA A 694 37.29 9.78 -5.95
CA ALA A 694 36.31 9.30 -4.97
C ALA A 694 36.91 8.26 -4.03
N SER A 695 36.54 8.39 -2.76
CA SER A 695 36.95 7.53 -1.64
C SER A 695 35.84 6.62 -1.14
N THR A 696 34.63 6.82 -1.65
CA THR A 696 33.42 6.04 -1.37
C THR A 696 32.62 5.87 -2.67
N PRO A 697 31.60 5.00 -2.70
CA PRO A 697 30.53 5.13 -3.68
C PRO A 697 29.95 6.55 -3.63
N MET A 698 29.60 7.11 -4.78
CA MET A 698 29.05 8.47 -4.90
C MET A 698 27.50 8.42 -4.97
N PRO A 699 26.79 9.55 -4.83
CA PRO A 699 25.35 9.54 -4.57
C PRO A 699 24.50 8.79 -5.61
N TYR A 700 24.84 8.84 -6.90
CA TYR A 700 24.10 8.09 -7.92
C TYR A 700 24.45 6.61 -7.93
N ASP A 701 25.67 6.23 -7.53
CA ASP A 701 26.05 4.81 -7.38
C ASP A 701 25.21 4.17 -6.26
N ILE A 702 25.13 4.86 -5.11
CA ILE A 702 24.36 4.43 -3.95
C ILE A 702 22.88 4.33 -4.33
N ARG A 703 22.32 5.39 -4.91
CA ARG A 703 20.93 5.44 -5.36
C ARG A 703 20.56 4.30 -6.31
N ALA A 704 21.39 4.05 -7.33
CA ALA A 704 21.14 2.99 -8.30
C ALA A 704 21.23 1.60 -7.67
N LEU A 705 22.22 1.35 -6.82
CA LEU A 705 22.34 0.06 -6.12
C LEU A 705 21.24 -0.16 -5.07
N GLN A 706 20.83 0.88 -4.36
CA GLN A 706 19.71 0.82 -3.43
C GLN A 706 18.38 0.56 -4.16
N TYR A 707 18.22 1.03 -5.40
CA TYR A 707 17.11 0.59 -6.24
C TYR A 707 17.17 -0.92 -6.57
N LEU A 708 18.37 -1.49 -6.79
CA LEU A 708 18.53 -2.93 -7.05
C LEU A 708 18.36 -3.81 -5.80
N TYR A 709 18.87 -3.36 -4.65
CA TYR A 709 19.08 -4.20 -3.46
C TYR A 709 18.38 -3.70 -2.19
N GLY A 710 17.75 -2.53 -2.23
CA GLY A 710 17.20 -1.85 -1.06
C GLY A 710 18.25 -1.03 -0.30
N ALA A 711 17.78 -0.05 0.49
CA ALA A 711 18.61 0.78 1.34
C ALA A 711 18.97 0.07 2.66
N SER A 712 20.22 0.20 3.09
CA SER A 712 20.72 -0.32 4.36
C SER A 712 20.16 0.45 5.57
N THR A 713 20.08 -0.18 6.75
CA THR A 713 19.71 0.48 8.01
C THR A 713 20.94 0.94 8.83
N PHE A 714 22.10 1.07 8.19
CA PHE A 714 23.33 1.53 8.83
C PHE A 714 23.19 2.97 9.31
N ASN A 715 23.74 3.28 10.49
CA ASN A 715 23.57 4.57 11.18
C ASN A 715 22.09 4.95 11.27
N ASN A 716 21.36 4.35 12.21
CA ASN A 716 19.93 4.61 12.41
C ASN A 716 19.65 5.18 13.82
N ASN A 717 20.62 5.87 14.41
CA ASN A 717 20.52 6.56 15.70
C ASN A 717 21.08 7.98 15.51
N ASP A 718 20.87 8.88 16.46
CA ASP A 718 21.46 10.22 16.45
C ASP A 718 23.00 10.16 16.29
N ASN A 719 23.49 10.59 15.12
CA ASN A 719 24.89 10.49 14.70
C ASN A 719 25.53 11.88 14.56
N VAL A 720 26.81 12.01 14.97
CA VAL A 720 27.61 13.24 14.76
C VAL A 720 28.77 12.94 13.82
N TYR A 721 28.69 13.50 12.61
CA TYR A 721 29.70 13.39 11.57
C TYR A 721 30.76 14.47 11.76
N ASN A 722 31.91 14.05 12.32
CA ASN A 722 33.00 14.97 12.65
C ASN A 722 33.98 15.11 11.47
N PHE A 723 34.24 16.36 11.09
CA PHE A 723 35.18 16.65 10.00
C PHE A 723 36.42 17.37 10.53
N GLY A 724 37.57 16.69 10.59
CA GLY A 724 38.85 17.36 10.88
C GLY A 724 39.33 18.22 9.70
N ASN A 725 40.35 19.06 9.92
CA ASN A 725 40.83 20.09 8.96
C ASN A 725 41.30 19.58 7.58
N ASN A 726 41.47 18.27 7.38
CA ASN A 726 41.98 17.68 6.13
C ASN A 726 40.92 16.86 5.37
N ASN A 727 39.71 16.74 5.92
CA ASN A 727 38.72 15.76 5.47
C ASN A 727 37.95 16.18 4.21
N LEU A 728 38.22 17.36 3.63
CA LEU A 728 37.61 17.81 2.38
C LEU A 728 38.44 17.58 1.14
N LEU A 729 39.69 17.11 1.21
CA LEU A 729 40.50 16.99 -0.02
C LEU A 729 40.11 15.77 -0.90
N GLU A 730 39.10 15.02 -0.49
CA GLU A 730 38.60 13.82 -1.18
C GLU A 730 37.12 13.99 -1.53
N LYS A 731 36.64 13.20 -2.50
CA LYS A 731 35.22 13.08 -2.80
C LYS A 731 34.66 11.89 -2.04
N ARG A 732 33.63 12.12 -1.23
CA ARG A 732 32.97 11.04 -0.48
C ARG A 732 31.50 11.31 -0.32
N THR A 733 30.76 10.31 0.14
CA THR A 733 29.34 10.37 0.42
C THR A 733 29.03 9.79 1.78
N ILE A 734 28.11 10.46 2.49
CA ILE A 734 27.55 9.99 3.76
C ILE A 734 26.23 9.28 3.47
N TRP A 735 26.06 8.11 4.10
CA TRP A 735 24.78 7.42 4.20
C TRP A 735 24.43 7.33 5.68
N ASP A 736 23.23 7.80 5.99
CA ASP A 736 22.55 7.68 7.26
C ASP A 736 21.13 7.20 7.00
N ALA A 737 20.67 6.22 7.77
CA ALA A 737 19.36 5.60 7.61
C ALA A 737 18.30 6.17 8.57
N GLY A 738 18.70 7.03 9.51
CA GLY A 738 17.78 7.77 10.37
C GLY A 738 18.39 8.15 11.73
N GLY A 739 17.74 9.07 12.41
CA GLY A 739 18.26 9.62 13.65
C GLY A 739 17.85 11.07 13.79
N VAL A 740 18.57 11.80 14.64
CA VAL A 740 18.69 13.26 14.59
C VAL A 740 20.18 13.55 14.48
N ASP A 741 20.62 13.89 13.27
CA ASP A 741 22.02 13.83 12.88
C ASP A 741 22.65 15.21 12.78
N THR A 742 23.97 15.27 13.00
CA THR A 742 24.74 16.52 13.02
C THR A 742 25.95 16.44 12.12
N LEU A 743 26.09 17.38 11.19
CA LEU A 743 27.34 17.66 10.50
C LEU A 743 28.17 18.65 11.31
N ASP A 744 29.33 18.22 11.83
CA ASP A 744 30.19 19.05 12.67
C ASP A 744 31.47 19.48 11.93
N PHE A 745 31.45 20.73 11.45
CA PHE A 745 32.57 21.42 10.82
C PHE A 745 33.29 22.40 11.76
N SER A 746 32.94 22.42 13.06
CA SER A 746 33.45 23.41 14.03
C SER A 746 34.97 23.41 14.19
N GLY A 747 35.63 22.31 13.85
CA GLY A 747 37.09 22.20 13.87
C GLY A 747 37.80 23.02 12.79
N TRP A 748 37.10 23.43 11.72
CA TRP A 748 37.72 24.03 10.54
C TRP A 748 38.01 25.51 10.72
N SER A 749 39.22 25.91 10.33
CA SER A 749 39.62 27.32 10.33
C SER A 749 39.10 28.05 9.10
N SER A 750 38.88 29.35 9.25
CA SER A 750 38.72 30.28 8.14
C SER A 750 39.84 30.16 7.09
N LEU A 751 39.50 30.27 5.80
CA LEU A 751 40.46 30.16 4.72
C LEU A 751 41.23 31.47 4.54
N PRO A 752 42.46 31.43 3.98
CA PRO A 752 43.17 32.65 3.58
C PRO A 752 42.32 33.49 2.63
N GLU A 753 42.28 34.81 2.83
CA GLU A 753 41.49 35.74 2.00
C GLU A 753 41.76 35.60 0.50
N SER A 754 42.99 35.22 0.13
CA SER A 754 43.40 34.97 -1.27
C SER A 754 42.67 33.83 -1.96
N VAL A 755 42.02 32.91 -1.23
CA VAL A 755 41.31 31.75 -1.81
C VAL A 755 39.81 31.77 -1.51
N ARG A 756 39.30 32.83 -0.85
CA ARG A 756 37.86 32.99 -0.62
C ARG A 756 37.15 33.37 -1.91
N PHE A 757 35.90 32.94 -2.04
CA PHE A 757 35.04 33.35 -3.14
C PHE A 757 33.97 34.30 -2.60
N ASN A 758 33.93 35.54 -3.10
CA ASN A 758 33.04 36.59 -2.59
C ASN A 758 33.12 36.80 -1.06
N GLY A 759 34.30 36.57 -0.46
CA GLY A 759 34.51 36.71 0.99
C GLY A 759 34.04 35.51 1.83
N LEU A 760 33.46 34.48 1.20
CA LEU A 760 33.01 33.24 1.84
C LEU A 760 34.09 32.15 1.74
N ASP A 761 34.16 31.34 2.80
CA ASP A 761 35.09 30.23 3.01
C ASP A 761 34.46 28.91 2.55
N TYR A 762 33.36 28.48 3.17
CA TYR A 762 32.72 27.18 2.90
C TYR A 762 31.28 27.31 2.43
N TYR A 763 30.80 26.25 1.80
CA TYR A 763 29.42 26.05 1.36
C TYR A 763 28.93 24.73 1.93
N PHE A 764 27.84 24.81 2.69
CA PHE A 764 27.20 23.69 3.34
C PHE A 764 25.75 23.58 2.89
N ASP A 765 25.38 22.37 2.51
CA ASP A 765 24.06 22.04 1.98
C ASP A 765 23.60 20.73 2.62
N MET A 766 22.57 20.86 3.46
CA MET A 766 22.00 19.79 4.28
C MET A 766 20.95 18.96 3.53
N ASN A 767 20.65 19.28 2.27
CA ASN A 767 19.64 18.55 1.49
C ASN A 767 20.13 17.16 1.06
N GLU A 768 19.19 16.25 0.79
CA GLU A 768 19.47 14.96 0.15
C GLU A 768 20.22 15.17 -1.18
N GLY A 769 21.35 14.50 -1.36
CA GLY A 769 22.21 14.76 -2.52
C GLY A 769 23.04 16.04 -2.41
N GLY A 770 22.90 16.82 -1.35
CA GLY A 770 23.61 18.08 -1.11
C GLY A 770 25.13 17.91 -1.00
N GLN A 771 25.86 19.02 -1.09
CA GLN A 771 27.32 19.01 -1.08
C GLN A 771 27.93 20.00 -0.10
N ASN A 772 28.86 19.51 0.70
CA ASN A 772 29.56 20.25 1.74
C ASN A 772 31.04 20.37 1.36
N THR A 773 31.51 21.60 1.13
CA THR A 773 32.83 21.86 0.55
C THR A 773 33.32 23.30 0.79
N ALA A 774 34.59 23.58 0.50
CA ALA A 774 35.07 24.95 0.32
C ALA A 774 34.44 25.61 -0.91
N GLN A 775 34.16 26.91 -0.83
CA GLN A 775 33.56 27.70 -1.92
C GLN A 775 34.39 27.64 -3.21
N ILE A 776 35.71 27.68 -3.10
CA ILE A 776 36.63 27.63 -4.24
C ILE A 776 36.58 26.29 -5.00
N ALA A 777 36.12 25.22 -4.35
CA ALA A 777 35.98 23.91 -4.97
C ALA A 777 34.70 23.78 -5.80
N LEU A 778 33.72 24.67 -5.67
CA LEU A 778 32.48 24.62 -6.46
C LEU A 778 32.70 24.98 -7.94
N PRO A 779 31.92 24.40 -8.87
CA PRO A 779 32.03 24.66 -10.31
C PRO A 779 31.33 25.98 -10.71
N ARG A 780 31.83 27.13 -10.24
CA ARG A 780 31.24 28.44 -10.58
C ARG A 780 31.76 28.94 -11.94
N GLN A 781 30.87 29.38 -12.84
CA GLN A 781 31.24 30.14 -14.04
C GLN A 781 31.31 31.64 -13.68
N SER A 782 32.50 32.26 -13.71
CA SER A 782 32.74 33.60 -14.29
C SER A 782 34.14 34.18 -13.98
N PRO A 783 34.72 34.99 -14.89
CA PRO A 783 36.00 35.68 -14.71
C PRO A 783 35.88 36.97 -13.85
N PRO A 784 36.98 37.56 -13.32
CA PRO A 784 38.36 37.10 -13.33
C PRO A 784 38.82 36.76 -11.90
N SER A 785 38.53 35.54 -11.42
CA SER A 785 39.35 34.97 -10.34
C SER A 785 40.66 34.47 -10.98
N PRO A 786 41.85 34.81 -10.44
CA PRO A 786 43.11 34.23 -10.90
C PRO A 786 43.22 32.72 -10.57
N PHE A 787 42.24 32.15 -9.84
CA PHE A 787 42.21 30.75 -9.45
C PHE A 787 41.10 29.98 -10.19
N PRO A 788 41.40 28.80 -10.76
CA PRO A 788 40.37 27.95 -11.35
C PRO A 788 39.42 27.44 -10.25
N THR A 789 38.12 27.69 -10.42
CA THR A 789 37.03 27.14 -9.59
C THR A 789 36.61 25.76 -10.10
N GLY A 790 36.45 24.80 -9.18
CA GLY A 790 36.10 23.41 -9.51
C GLY A 790 37.11 22.65 -10.37
N ALA A 791 36.77 21.40 -10.68
CA ALA A 791 37.51 20.51 -11.57
C ALA A 791 36.90 20.53 -12.99
N THR A 792 37.71 20.37 -14.03
CA THR A 792 37.28 20.49 -15.44
C THR A 792 37.21 19.12 -16.13
N TYR A 793 36.11 18.85 -16.85
CA TYR A 793 35.78 17.57 -17.51
C TYR A 793 35.48 17.87 -18.97
N THR A 794 35.90 17.01 -19.89
CA THR A 794 35.60 17.20 -21.31
C THR A 794 34.88 15.97 -21.85
N TYR A 795 33.76 16.22 -22.51
CA TYR A 795 33.05 15.23 -23.29
C TYR A 795 33.43 15.38 -24.76
N THR A 796 33.98 14.32 -25.34
CA THR A 796 34.22 14.22 -26.78
C THR A 796 33.18 13.25 -27.36
N PRO A 797 32.21 13.71 -28.17
CA PRO A 797 31.25 12.82 -28.80
C PRO A 797 31.95 11.78 -29.70
N PRO A 798 31.51 10.51 -29.74
CA PRO A 798 32.05 9.54 -30.67
C PRO A 798 31.44 9.80 -32.06
N ASN A 799 32.28 10.14 -33.03
CA ASN A 799 31.97 10.16 -34.47
C ASN A 799 30.70 10.95 -34.89
N SER A 800 30.73 12.27 -34.79
CA SER A 800 30.08 13.09 -35.83
C SER A 800 30.94 12.99 -37.09
N GLY A 801 30.52 12.18 -38.06
CA GLY A 801 31.08 12.26 -39.41
C GLY A 801 30.88 13.67 -39.96
N GLY A 802 31.87 14.55 -39.81
CA GLY A 802 31.87 15.93 -40.31
C GLY A 802 32.16 16.98 -39.23
N ASP A 803 33.40 17.48 -39.24
CA ASP A 803 33.90 18.82 -38.88
C ASP A 803 33.48 19.57 -37.60
N ASP A 804 32.65 19.02 -36.73
CA ASP A 804 32.44 19.57 -35.38
C ASP A 804 32.90 18.58 -34.31
N THR A 805 34.16 18.72 -33.93
CA THR A 805 34.88 17.99 -32.87
C THR A 805 35.05 18.85 -31.62
N THR A 806 34.19 19.85 -31.42
CA THR A 806 34.31 20.74 -30.26
C THR A 806 34.04 19.97 -28.97
N ALA A 807 35.13 19.68 -28.26
CA ALA A 807 35.12 18.99 -26.99
C ALA A 807 34.35 19.85 -25.96
N LEU A 808 33.23 19.36 -25.44
CA LEU A 808 32.40 20.10 -24.50
C LEU A 808 33.04 20.07 -23.13
N THR A 809 33.33 21.24 -22.56
CA THR A 809 33.99 21.34 -21.27
C THR A 809 32.99 21.70 -20.16
N PHE A 810 32.88 20.84 -19.16
CA PHE A 810 32.06 21.01 -17.97
C PHE A 810 32.95 21.21 -16.73
N ARG A 811 32.40 21.85 -15.70
CA ARG A 811 33.05 21.93 -14.39
C ARG A 811 32.24 21.13 -13.38
N THR A 812 32.92 20.39 -12.52
CA THR A 812 32.33 19.77 -11.33
C THR A 812 33.06 20.23 -10.09
N THR A 813 32.52 19.88 -8.93
CA THR A 813 33.13 20.19 -7.64
C THR A 813 34.49 19.49 -7.53
N ARG A 814 35.53 20.22 -7.13
CA ARG A 814 36.89 19.68 -6.99
C ARG A 814 36.96 18.63 -5.89
N TYR A 815 36.37 18.87 -4.73
CA TYR A 815 36.28 17.89 -3.67
C TYR A 815 35.05 18.20 -2.81
N ALA A 816 34.43 17.21 -2.19
CA ALA A 816 33.20 17.44 -1.42
C ALA A 816 32.86 16.24 -0.55
N THR A 817 32.21 16.52 0.57
CA THR A 817 31.38 15.54 1.26
C THR A 817 29.94 15.68 0.77
N ARG A 818 29.45 14.67 0.06
CA ARG A 818 28.06 14.60 -0.42
C ARG A 818 27.18 13.93 0.64
N ILE A 819 25.92 14.31 0.67
CA ILE A 819 24.86 13.56 1.36
C ILE A 819 24.25 12.61 0.32
N ALA A 820 24.03 11.34 0.68
CA ALA A 820 23.35 10.40 -0.21
C ALA A 820 21.88 10.84 -0.43
N PHE A 821 21.29 10.44 -1.55
CA PHE A 821 19.84 10.55 -1.68
C PHE A 821 19.18 9.61 -0.68
N GLY A 822 18.13 10.07 0.00
CA GLY A 822 17.46 9.33 1.06
C GLY A 822 18.02 9.53 2.47
N THR A 823 19.12 10.26 2.62
CA THR A 823 19.68 10.64 3.91
C THR A 823 19.21 12.03 4.31
N GLU A 824 18.57 12.11 5.46
CA GLU A 824 18.09 13.34 6.10
C GLU A 824 19.11 13.76 7.18
N ILE A 825 19.39 15.07 7.30
CA ILE A 825 20.36 15.61 8.26
C ILE A 825 19.73 16.82 8.94
N GLU A 826 19.58 16.79 10.25
CA GLU A 826 18.83 17.81 10.99
C GLU A 826 19.70 18.97 11.48
N ASN A 827 20.98 18.75 11.75
CA ASN A 827 21.79 19.76 12.43
C ASN A 827 23.12 20.01 11.73
N LEU A 828 23.61 21.24 11.86
CA LEU A 828 24.91 21.64 11.33
C LEU A 828 25.62 22.61 12.25
N TYR A 829 26.89 22.33 12.52
CA TYR A 829 27.84 23.27 13.12
C TYR A 829 28.81 23.74 12.04
N GLY A 830 28.75 25.03 11.72
CA GLY A 830 29.62 25.71 10.77
C GLY A 830 31.07 25.74 11.22
N SER A 831 31.92 26.30 10.36
CA SER A 831 33.36 26.42 10.58
C SER A 831 33.71 27.60 11.49
N GLN A 832 34.99 27.94 11.60
CA GLN A 832 35.46 29.18 12.24
C GLN A 832 35.67 30.31 11.20
N GLY A 833 35.02 30.20 10.04
CA GLY A 833 35.16 31.08 8.88
C GLY A 833 33.81 31.60 8.40
N ASN A 834 33.82 32.35 7.30
CA ASN A 834 32.58 32.93 6.74
C ASN A 834 31.86 31.90 5.88
N ASP A 835 30.75 31.36 6.35
CA ASP A 835 30.09 30.22 5.72
C ASP A 835 28.82 30.58 4.97
N GLU A 836 28.51 29.80 3.94
CA GLU A 836 27.19 29.80 3.30
C GLU A 836 26.50 28.49 3.65
N ILE A 837 25.38 28.57 4.38
CA ILE A 837 24.68 27.41 4.94
C ILE A 837 23.25 27.37 4.40
N LEU A 838 22.90 26.25 3.78
CA LEU A 838 21.54 25.89 3.37
C LEU A 838 21.05 24.72 4.22
N GLY A 839 20.01 24.96 5.01
CA GLY A 839 19.21 23.94 5.68
C GLY A 839 18.39 23.11 4.68
N ASN A 840 17.43 22.35 5.18
CA ASN A 840 16.56 21.51 4.35
C ASN A 840 15.09 21.72 4.73
N ASN A 841 14.22 20.74 4.49
CA ASN A 841 12.79 20.89 4.81
C ASN A 841 12.42 20.35 6.20
N LEU A 842 13.42 19.98 7.01
CA LEU A 842 13.25 19.47 8.37
C LEU A 842 13.36 20.62 9.37
N ALA A 843 12.94 20.39 10.61
CA ALA A 843 13.28 21.32 11.69
C ALA A 843 14.78 21.21 12.01
N ASN A 844 15.56 22.21 11.63
CA ASN A 844 17.01 22.22 11.76
C ASN A 844 17.51 22.95 13.00
N VAL A 845 18.66 22.51 13.54
CA VAL A 845 19.48 23.34 14.43
C VAL A 845 20.78 23.70 13.72
N ILE A 846 20.91 24.98 13.37
CA ILE A 846 22.06 25.51 12.64
C ILE A 846 22.86 26.46 13.54
N ILE A 847 24.16 26.19 13.68
CA ILE A 847 25.09 27.07 14.42
C ILE A 847 26.18 27.52 13.45
N GLY A 848 26.17 28.80 13.06
CA GLY A 848 27.16 29.39 12.15
C GLY A 848 28.59 29.35 12.67
N ASN A 849 28.76 29.48 14.00
CA ASN A 849 30.05 29.63 14.70
C ASN A 849 30.68 31.01 14.42
N PRO A 850 31.97 31.30 14.72
CA PRO A 850 32.54 32.61 14.38
C PRO A 850 32.74 32.77 12.87
N GLY A 851 32.33 33.90 12.31
CA GLY A 851 32.31 34.13 10.87
C GLY A 851 31.33 35.24 10.53
N ASN A 852 31.37 35.75 9.30
CA ASN A 852 30.23 36.49 8.76
C ASN A 852 29.45 35.53 7.88
N ASP A 853 28.47 34.85 8.46
CA ASP A 853 27.80 33.72 7.84
C ASP A 853 26.53 34.14 7.09
N VAL A 854 26.17 33.37 6.06
CA VAL A 854 24.91 33.51 5.33
C VAL A 854 24.13 32.23 5.51
N ILE A 855 23.03 32.29 6.25
CA ILE A 855 22.29 31.11 6.71
C ILE A 855 20.85 31.18 6.24
N ALA A 856 20.42 30.17 5.49
CA ALA A 856 19.03 29.93 5.13
C ALA A 856 18.57 28.63 5.80
N GLY A 857 17.56 28.69 6.67
CA GLY A 857 16.94 27.50 7.27
C GLY A 857 16.16 26.66 6.24
N ALA A 858 15.56 27.35 5.26
CA ALA A 858 14.61 26.82 4.29
C ALA A 858 13.25 26.52 4.93
N LYS A 859 12.73 25.28 4.86
CA LYS A 859 11.40 24.99 5.41
C LYS A 859 11.52 24.22 6.71
N GLY A 860 10.52 24.43 7.56
CA GLY A 860 10.46 23.76 8.86
C GLY A 860 10.72 24.79 9.96
N PRO A 861 10.33 24.51 11.20
CA PRO A 861 10.59 25.43 12.30
C PRO A 861 12.06 25.30 12.76
N ASP A 862 12.94 26.12 12.20
CA ASP A 862 14.38 26.04 12.47
C ASP A 862 14.81 26.81 13.73
N ILE A 863 15.92 26.41 14.33
CA ILE A 863 16.62 27.16 15.39
C ILE A 863 18.00 27.52 14.87
N ILE A 864 18.23 28.81 14.65
CA ILE A 864 19.44 29.31 14.00
C ILE A 864 20.21 30.22 14.94
N TYR A 865 21.49 29.93 15.10
CA TYR A 865 22.48 30.77 15.78
C TYR A 865 23.49 31.26 14.74
N GLY A 866 23.62 32.58 14.58
CA GLY A 866 24.65 33.16 13.73
C GLY A 866 26.04 32.93 14.33
N GLY A 867 26.20 33.24 15.62
CA GLY A 867 27.45 33.11 16.33
C GLY A 867 28.11 34.47 16.58
N VAL A 868 29.37 34.62 16.19
CA VAL A 868 30.12 35.88 16.37
C VAL A 868 30.53 36.40 15.01
N GLY A 869 30.12 37.62 14.69
CA GLY A 869 30.37 38.27 13.41
C GLY A 869 29.12 38.92 12.85
N ALA A 870 29.18 39.38 11.60
CA ALA A 870 28.06 40.04 10.94
C ALA A 870 27.32 39.03 10.06
N ASP A 871 26.30 38.38 10.62
CA ASP A 871 25.60 37.27 9.99
C ASP A 871 24.37 37.71 9.21
N THR A 872 23.98 36.93 8.20
CA THR A 872 22.79 37.19 7.38
C THR A 872 21.84 35.98 7.42
N PHE A 873 20.68 36.16 8.03
CA PHE A 873 19.62 35.15 8.11
C PHE A 873 18.63 35.33 6.96
N VAL A 874 18.59 34.40 6.01
CA VAL A 874 17.89 34.54 4.73
C VAL A 874 16.53 33.85 4.76
N PHE A 875 15.50 34.55 4.30
CA PHE A 875 14.13 34.03 4.20
C PHE A 875 13.52 34.28 2.81
N ALA A 876 12.73 33.33 2.36
CA ALA A 876 11.93 33.36 1.15
C ALA A 876 10.44 33.06 1.45
N PRO A 877 9.51 33.44 0.55
CA PRO A 877 8.11 33.03 0.69
C PRO A 877 7.96 31.50 0.61
N GLY A 878 7.28 30.91 1.58
CA GLY A 878 7.06 29.46 1.69
C GLY A 878 7.99 28.76 2.68
N ASP A 879 8.98 29.46 3.24
CA ASP A 879 9.88 28.98 4.29
C ASP A 879 9.15 28.87 5.64
N GLY A 880 8.22 29.81 5.89
CA GLY A 880 7.52 29.95 7.17
C GLY A 880 6.18 29.24 7.26
N GLY A 881 5.43 29.53 8.33
CA GLY A 881 4.18 28.84 8.65
C GLY A 881 3.02 29.72 9.07
N ALA A 882 1.86 29.09 9.32
CA ALA A 882 0.61 29.79 9.65
C ALA A 882 0.61 30.46 11.05
N ASN A 883 1.59 30.14 11.89
CA ASN A 883 1.71 30.67 13.25
C ASN A 883 3.18 30.75 13.70
N PRO A 884 3.51 31.49 14.78
CA PRO A 884 4.89 31.68 15.22
C PRO A 884 5.64 30.42 15.64
N THR A 885 4.98 29.30 15.93
CA THR A 885 5.65 28.03 16.28
C THR A 885 6.09 27.24 15.04
N LEU A 886 5.63 27.65 13.86
CA LEU A 886 6.02 27.09 12.55
C LEU A 886 6.94 28.06 11.79
N ALA A 887 7.53 29.03 12.48
CA ALA A 887 8.46 30.00 11.93
C ALA A 887 9.84 29.76 12.52
N ASP A 888 10.88 30.19 11.80
CA ASP A 888 12.25 30.05 12.27
C ASP A 888 12.50 30.89 13.51
N THR A 889 13.36 30.38 14.37
CA THR A 889 13.82 31.06 15.58
C THR A 889 15.26 31.48 15.39
N ILE A 890 15.48 32.80 15.24
CA ILE A 890 16.83 33.36 15.28
C ILE A 890 17.18 33.64 16.73
N ALA A 891 18.11 32.86 17.27
CA ALA A 891 18.33 32.75 18.70
C ALA A 891 19.29 33.81 19.28
N ASP A 892 20.16 34.40 18.46
CA ASP A 892 21.25 35.27 18.93
C ASP A 892 21.53 36.50 18.05
N PHE A 893 20.53 37.00 17.32
CA PHE A 893 20.66 38.20 16.46
C PHE A 893 21.26 39.42 17.18
N ARG A 894 22.39 39.94 16.70
CA ARG A 894 23.14 41.08 17.25
C ARG A 894 23.37 42.18 16.23
N LYS A 895 22.59 43.25 16.36
CA LYS A 895 22.69 44.44 15.51
C LYS A 895 24.05 45.14 15.61
N GLU A 896 24.67 45.08 16.79
CA GLU A 896 25.96 45.68 17.09
C GLU A 896 27.12 44.98 16.40
N GLU A 897 27.00 43.68 16.09
CA GLU A 897 28.00 42.90 15.36
C GLU A 897 27.82 43.06 13.84
N GLY A 898 26.59 43.34 13.40
CA GLY A 898 26.28 43.74 12.02
C GLY A 898 25.18 42.92 11.37
N ASP A 899 24.50 42.06 12.14
CA ASP A 899 23.55 41.09 11.61
C ASP A 899 22.44 41.70 10.76
N LYS A 900 22.01 40.91 9.77
CA LYS A 900 21.00 41.27 8.79
C LYS A 900 19.98 40.15 8.58
N ILE A 901 18.79 40.58 8.16
CA ILE A 901 17.76 39.71 7.61
C ILE A 901 17.81 39.79 6.09
N GLY A 902 18.17 38.68 5.45
CA GLY A 902 18.19 38.52 4.01
C GLY A 902 16.80 38.21 3.46
N LEU A 903 16.41 38.88 2.37
CA LEU A 903 15.16 38.63 1.67
C LEU A 903 15.43 38.06 0.28
N ALA A 904 15.00 36.82 0.04
CA ALA A 904 15.22 36.07 -1.20
C ALA A 904 13.95 35.97 -2.07
N LEU A 905 14.09 35.41 -3.27
CA LEU A 905 12.99 35.19 -4.25
C LEU A 905 12.12 36.43 -4.50
N ALA A 906 12.76 37.59 -4.61
CA ALA A 906 12.12 38.89 -4.83
C ALA A 906 11.10 39.31 -3.75
N LEU A 907 11.21 38.78 -2.53
CA LEU A 907 10.47 39.25 -1.36
C LEU A 907 10.92 40.67 -0.99
N PRO A 908 10.07 41.71 -1.13
CA PRO A 908 10.48 43.07 -0.83
C PRO A 908 10.21 43.40 0.65
N PHE A 909 11.05 44.24 1.25
CA PHE A 909 10.90 44.68 2.65
C PHE A 909 9.50 45.24 2.98
N ASN A 910 8.90 45.97 2.03
CA ASN A 910 7.57 46.56 2.23
C ASN A 910 6.41 45.56 2.19
N ALA A 911 6.65 44.28 1.87
CA ALA A 911 5.68 43.20 2.01
C ALA A 911 5.61 42.66 3.45
N LEU A 912 6.56 43.02 4.31
CA LEU A 912 6.66 42.48 5.66
C LEU A 912 5.86 43.29 6.68
N THR A 913 5.25 42.57 7.62
CA THR A 913 4.81 43.14 8.89
C THR A 913 5.80 42.70 9.97
N ILE A 914 6.41 43.69 10.63
CA ILE A 914 7.32 43.49 11.76
C ILE A 914 6.56 43.92 13.02
N SER A 915 6.38 43.00 13.97
CA SER A 915 5.53 43.24 15.14
C SER A 915 6.12 42.65 16.41
N GLN A 916 5.81 43.28 17.54
CA GLN A 916 6.15 42.71 18.84
C GLN A 916 5.28 41.48 19.10
N GLY A 917 5.89 40.39 19.55
CA GLY A 917 5.15 39.20 19.96
C GLY A 917 4.32 39.41 21.23
N THR A 918 3.53 38.40 21.59
CA THR A 918 2.71 38.39 22.80
C THR A 918 2.88 37.05 23.54
N GLY A 919 2.40 36.97 24.79
CA GLY A 919 2.50 35.73 25.56
C GLY A 919 3.94 35.25 25.74
N VAL A 920 4.24 34.02 25.32
CA VAL A 920 5.60 33.44 25.38
C VAL A 920 6.61 34.19 24.50
N ASN A 921 6.14 34.92 23.48
CA ASN A 921 6.97 35.74 22.60
C ASN A 921 6.90 37.24 22.95
N ALA A 922 6.48 37.62 24.16
CA ALA A 922 6.33 39.03 24.53
C ALA A 922 7.61 39.86 24.39
N ASN A 923 8.78 39.23 24.48
CA ASN A 923 10.09 39.89 24.33
C ASN A 923 10.69 39.73 22.93
N ASP A 924 10.01 39.04 22.01
CA ASP A 924 10.54 38.68 20.69
C ASP A 924 9.90 39.51 19.57
N THR A 925 10.59 39.64 18.44
CA THR A 925 10.03 40.22 17.22
C THR A 925 9.50 39.13 16.29
N LEU A 926 8.29 39.33 15.76
CA LEU A 926 7.70 38.47 14.73
C LEU A 926 7.79 39.16 13.36
N ILE A 927 8.36 38.46 12.38
CA ILE A 927 8.44 38.87 10.97
C ILE A 927 7.47 38.00 10.18
N ARG A 928 6.50 38.63 9.50
CA ARG A 928 5.51 37.92 8.68
C ARG A 928 5.31 38.57 7.31
N ILE A 929 4.93 37.78 6.31
CA ILE A 929 4.46 38.28 5.02
C ILE A 929 3.04 38.80 5.19
N THR A 930 2.83 40.08 4.87
CA THR A 930 1.56 40.78 5.14
C THR A 930 0.40 40.21 4.32
N ALA A 931 0.66 39.82 3.07
CA ALA A 931 -0.38 39.36 2.15
C ALA A 931 -0.90 37.95 2.48
N THR A 932 0.00 37.04 2.89
CA THR A 932 -0.34 35.64 3.18
C THR A 932 -0.61 35.40 4.67
N GLY A 933 -0.06 36.23 5.55
CA GLY A 933 -0.08 36.01 7.00
C GLY A 933 0.97 35.02 7.50
N GLU A 934 1.81 34.50 6.61
CA GLU A 934 2.90 33.57 6.89
C GLU A 934 3.95 34.19 7.81
N TYR A 935 4.26 33.53 8.91
CA TYR A 935 5.33 33.90 9.84
C TYR A 935 6.64 33.29 9.36
N LEU A 936 7.59 34.15 8.97
CA LEU A 936 8.91 33.73 8.51
C LEU A 936 9.88 33.52 9.67
N ALA A 937 9.90 34.45 10.63
CA ALA A 937 10.90 34.43 11.69
C ALA A 937 10.42 35.01 13.02
N VAL A 938 11.01 34.50 14.10
CA VAL A 938 10.96 34.97 15.47
C VAL A 938 12.38 35.35 15.90
N LEU A 939 12.65 36.65 16.05
CA LEU A 939 13.93 37.12 16.59
C LEU A 939 13.87 37.15 18.12
N LYS A 940 14.60 36.23 18.76
CA LYS A 940 14.56 36.04 20.21
C LYS A 940 15.16 37.23 20.96
N GLY A 941 14.40 37.77 21.91
CA GLY A 941 14.86 38.85 22.78
C GLY A 941 15.08 40.21 22.10
N ILE A 942 14.73 40.36 20.83
CA ILE A 942 14.83 41.62 20.09
C ILE A 942 13.47 42.33 20.10
N PRO A 943 13.35 43.56 20.66
CA PRO A 943 12.15 44.36 20.55
C PRO A 943 11.93 44.87 19.11
N ALA A 944 10.69 44.77 18.61
CA ALA A 944 10.36 45.08 17.22
C ALA A 944 10.64 46.55 16.85
N GLY A 945 10.52 47.46 17.82
CA GLY A 945 10.83 48.89 17.63
C GLY A 945 12.32 49.19 17.40
N LEU A 946 13.22 48.22 17.60
CA LEU A 946 14.63 48.37 17.29
C LEU A 946 14.95 48.09 15.83
N LEU A 947 14.10 47.36 15.08
CA LEU A 947 14.33 47.03 13.68
C LEU A 947 13.86 48.13 12.74
N ASN A 948 14.61 48.33 11.66
CA ASN A 948 14.28 49.23 10.56
C ASN A 948 14.77 48.66 9.22
N ALA A 949 14.45 49.33 8.11
CA ALA A 949 14.80 48.86 6.77
C ALA A 949 16.29 48.58 6.54
N GLY A 950 17.20 49.24 7.28
CA GLY A 950 18.64 49.01 7.19
C GLY A 950 19.13 47.71 7.82
N ASP A 951 18.27 46.99 8.54
CA ASP A 951 18.54 45.65 9.06
C ASP A 951 18.19 44.55 8.06
N PHE A 952 17.65 44.93 6.90
CA PHE A 952 17.22 44.03 5.85
C PHE A 952 18.06 44.23 4.60
N VAL A 953 18.41 43.15 3.93
CA VAL A 953 19.18 43.17 2.68
C VAL A 953 18.53 42.26 1.66
N ASN A 954 18.65 42.60 0.37
CA ASN A 954 18.28 41.66 -0.68
C ASN A 954 19.35 40.55 -0.71
N ALA A 955 18.92 39.31 -0.54
CA ALA A 955 19.79 38.16 -0.60
C ALA A 955 19.77 37.61 -2.03
N ASP A 956 20.81 37.95 -2.81
CA ASP A 956 20.97 37.50 -4.19
C ASP A 956 21.71 36.15 -4.19
N VAL A 957 21.09 35.14 -3.58
CA VAL A 957 21.77 33.86 -3.36
C VAL A 957 21.44 32.91 -4.50
N GLN A 958 22.26 32.93 -5.55
CA GLN A 958 22.15 32.02 -6.70
C GLN A 958 22.18 30.52 -6.30
N SER A 959 22.63 30.21 -5.08
CA SER A 959 22.78 28.86 -4.51
C SER A 959 21.54 28.33 -3.78
N PHE A 960 20.57 29.18 -3.42
CA PHE A 960 19.37 28.78 -2.65
C PHE A 960 18.10 28.65 -3.52
N VAL A 961 18.24 28.73 -4.85
CA VAL A 961 17.12 28.91 -5.80
C VAL A 961 16.89 27.67 -6.71
N SER A 962 17.58 26.55 -6.47
CA SER A 962 17.46 25.34 -7.31
C SER A 962 16.54 24.29 -6.74
#